data_AF-A0A8J5R336-F1
#
_entry.id   AF-A0A8J5R336-F1
#
_cell.length_a   1.000
_cell.length_b   1.000
_cell.length_c   1.000
_cell.angle_alpha   90.00
_cell.angle_beta   90.00
_cell.angle_gamma   90.00
#
_symmetry.space_group_name_H-M   'P 1'
#
loop_
_entity.id
_entity.type
_entity.pdbx_description
1 polymer ?
#
loop_
_entity_poly.entity_id
_entity_poly.type
_entity_poly.pdbx_seq_one_letter_code
_entity_poly.pdbx_strand_id
1 'polypeptide(L)'
;AVNELAFLRSTAVVIVMLVTTFLMVPIMLLVWKSHWILVVTFIVLSLMVELPYFTACIIKVDQGGWVPLVIATAFFIIIRRTFIMKRIGPKNFHMFRCVARYGYKDIHKKDDDFEKMLLDRLLIFVRLESMMDDYYSDSEDFTMMEEKTERSSNALLLTGKAGSNTMCSTGDLTYSSHDSIVACQVTPKGNSLTRYSSQMFGDELEFLDRCKDAGIVHILGNTIVHARPDSGIIKKFSVNYVRRRRQGLRRPPRLRRHHGRHLLLRAPSHPSRRVPSLSSSSYAGRAAVPAMAAAEAEAGVSTAAEARSSGAGVKQALISLSDKTDLAYLGNGLRSLGFSIVSTGGTASSLEAAGVNVTKVEEITHFPEMLDGRVKTLHPSVHGGILARRDQEHHLKALNEHGIGTFDVVVVNLYPFYNKVTSGVISFEDGIENIDIGGPTLIRAAAKNHKDVLVVVDHEDYPALLEYLQGKQDDQQFRKMLAWKAFQHVASYDSAVSEWLWKQSKQGDTFPPSFTVPLSLKSTLRYAIQHHGKEMSYNNYLDADAAWNCVSEFESPTCVVVKHTNPCGVASRQDVLEAYWLAVKGDPVSAFGGIVAFNTTIDEVLAKEIREFRSPTDGQTRMFYEIVVAPGYTEKGLEILKGKSKTLRILEAKRSGKGLLSLRQVSGGWLAQESDDLTPENITFTTVSDRAPQEDELSDAKFAWLCVKHVKSNAIVIAKNNCMLGMGSGQPNRLESLRIAFRKAGEEAKGAALASDAFFPFAWNDAVEEACQNGIGVIAEPSGSIRDSDAVDCCNKYGVSLLFTRRQALQALSKLASYLPHAPSLSSTEY
;
A
#
# COMPACT_ATOMS: atom_id res chain seq x y z
N ALA A 1 -70.66 -44.99 -6.05
CA ALA A 1 -71.25 -43.87 -5.29
C ALA A 1 -70.42 -43.49 -4.04
N VAL A 2 -70.71 -44.01 -2.84
CA VAL A 2 -70.12 -43.48 -1.58
C VAL A 2 -68.59 -43.59 -1.52
N ASN A 3 -68.02 -44.75 -1.90
CA ASN A 3 -66.57 -44.96 -1.89
C ASN A 3 -65.85 -44.16 -2.99
N GLU A 4 -66.47 -43.93 -4.15
CA GLU A 4 -65.92 -43.02 -5.18
C GLU A 4 -65.92 -41.57 -4.71
N LEU A 5 -66.95 -41.14 -3.97
CA LEU A 5 -67.00 -39.80 -3.38
C LEU A 5 -65.88 -39.60 -2.34
N ALA A 6 -65.56 -40.65 -1.56
CA ALA A 6 -64.45 -40.64 -0.63
C ALA A 6 -63.09 -40.58 -1.35
N PHE A 7 -62.93 -41.34 -2.44
CA PHE A 7 -61.72 -41.31 -3.28
C PHE A 7 -61.52 -39.93 -3.94
N LEU A 8 -62.55 -39.39 -4.60
CA LEU A 8 -62.51 -38.07 -5.24
C LEU A 8 -62.21 -36.94 -4.24
N ARG A 9 -62.79 -36.99 -3.02
CA ARG A 9 -62.45 -36.05 -1.95
C ARG A 9 -61.00 -36.17 -1.51
N SER A 10 -60.47 -37.39 -1.40
CA SER A 10 -59.07 -37.63 -1.01
C SER A 10 -58.10 -37.11 -2.08
N THR A 11 -58.39 -37.35 -3.37
CA THR A 11 -57.57 -36.84 -4.48
C THR A 11 -57.61 -35.31 -4.56
N ALA A 12 -58.78 -34.69 -4.40
CA ALA A 12 -58.91 -33.24 -4.36
C ALA A 12 -58.09 -32.61 -3.22
N VAL A 13 -58.11 -33.24 -2.03
CA VAL A 13 -57.31 -32.82 -0.88
C VAL A 13 -55.81 -32.92 -1.16
N VAL A 14 -55.32 -34.01 -1.76
CA VAL A 14 -53.90 -34.16 -2.14
C VAL A 14 -53.47 -33.13 -3.20
N ILE A 15 -54.34 -32.80 -4.16
CA ILE A 15 -54.05 -31.74 -5.15
C ILE A 15 -53.96 -30.37 -4.47
N VAL A 16 -54.86 -30.06 -3.54
CA VAL A 16 -54.80 -28.81 -2.75
C VAL A 16 -53.51 -28.76 -1.92
N MET A 17 -53.10 -29.85 -1.27
CA MET A 17 -51.81 -29.92 -0.54
C MET A 17 -50.61 -29.64 -1.45
N LEU A 18 -50.59 -30.21 -2.67
CA LEU A 18 -49.50 -29.97 -3.62
C LEU A 18 -49.47 -28.49 -4.05
N VAL A 19 -50.62 -27.91 -4.39
CA VAL A 19 -50.72 -26.51 -4.81
C VAL A 19 -50.35 -25.54 -3.68
N THR A 20 -50.82 -25.76 -2.44
CA THR A 20 -50.45 -24.92 -1.29
C THR A 20 -48.97 -25.07 -0.96
N THR A 21 -48.41 -26.27 -0.99
CA THR A 21 -46.96 -26.50 -0.77
C THR A 21 -46.12 -25.82 -1.84
N PHE A 22 -46.50 -25.92 -3.13
CA PHE A 22 -45.81 -25.25 -4.23
C PHE A 22 -45.92 -23.72 -4.17
N LEU A 23 -47.03 -23.15 -3.69
CA LEU A 23 -47.20 -21.70 -3.49
C LEU A 23 -46.50 -21.19 -2.22
N MET A 24 -46.37 -22.01 -1.18
CA MET A 24 -45.64 -21.68 0.05
C MET A 24 -44.15 -21.44 -0.22
N VAL A 25 -43.52 -22.22 -1.11
CA VAL A 25 -42.08 -22.09 -1.44
C VAL A 25 -41.69 -20.68 -1.95
N PRO A 26 -42.29 -20.10 -3.01
CA PRO A 26 -41.97 -18.75 -3.46
C PRO A 26 -42.36 -17.66 -2.45
N ILE A 27 -43.45 -17.85 -1.68
CA ILE A 27 -43.82 -16.91 -0.61
C ILE A 27 -42.76 -16.93 0.50
N MET A 28 -42.26 -18.10 0.91
CA MET A 28 -41.15 -18.20 1.87
C MET A 28 -39.86 -17.56 1.34
N LEU A 29 -39.54 -17.74 0.05
CA LEU A 29 -38.38 -17.12 -0.60
C LEU A 29 -38.44 -15.58 -0.63
N LEU A 30 -39.64 -15.01 -0.79
CA LEU A 30 -39.88 -13.55 -0.78
C LEU A 30 -39.96 -13.00 0.65
N VAL A 31 -40.75 -13.63 1.53
CA VAL A 31 -41.02 -13.14 2.89
C VAL A 31 -39.81 -13.29 3.81
N TRP A 32 -38.97 -14.32 3.66
CA TRP A 32 -37.74 -14.45 4.47
C TRP A 32 -36.65 -13.41 4.15
N LYS A 33 -36.79 -12.64 3.07
CA LYS A 33 -35.98 -11.43 2.82
C LYS A 33 -36.59 -10.14 3.39
N SER A 34 -37.86 -10.17 3.83
CA SER A 34 -38.67 -8.97 4.10
C SER A 34 -39.35 -9.02 5.48
N HIS A 35 -38.66 -8.47 6.48
CA HIS A 35 -39.15 -8.12 7.83
C HIS A 35 -39.72 -9.26 8.72
N TRP A 36 -39.16 -9.40 9.92
CA TRP A 36 -39.42 -10.55 10.82
C TRP A 36 -40.88 -10.70 11.29
N ILE A 37 -41.67 -9.63 11.30
CA ILE A 37 -43.09 -9.65 11.71
C ILE A 37 -43.96 -10.41 10.68
N LEU A 38 -43.70 -10.21 9.39
CA LEU A 38 -44.38 -10.95 8.31
C LEU A 38 -44.10 -12.45 8.41
N VAL A 39 -42.86 -12.82 8.74
CA VAL A 39 -42.46 -14.22 8.97
C VAL A 39 -43.26 -14.85 10.12
N VAL A 40 -43.41 -14.16 11.25
CA VAL A 40 -44.18 -14.67 12.41
C VAL A 40 -45.67 -14.77 12.10
N THR A 41 -46.25 -13.74 11.47
CA THR A 41 -47.68 -13.71 11.09
C THR A 41 -48.00 -14.85 10.13
N PHE A 42 -47.12 -15.10 9.15
CA PHE A 42 -47.25 -16.19 8.20
C PHE A 42 -47.16 -17.57 8.87
N ILE A 43 -46.20 -17.78 9.77
CA ILE A 43 -46.09 -19.04 10.53
C ILE A 43 -47.35 -19.32 11.34
N VAL A 44 -47.91 -18.32 12.02
CA VAL A 44 -49.16 -18.46 12.78
C VAL A 44 -50.33 -18.82 11.84
N LEU A 45 -50.48 -18.11 10.72
CA LEU A 45 -51.59 -18.31 9.79
C LEU A 45 -51.51 -19.68 9.08
N SER A 46 -50.32 -20.12 8.67
CA SER A 46 -50.10 -21.46 8.14
C SER A 46 -50.38 -22.54 9.19
N LEU A 47 -49.94 -22.38 10.44
CA LEU A 47 -50.25 -23.34 11.50
C LEU A 47 -51.75 -23.43 11.81
N MET A 48 -52.50 -22.34 11.71
CA MET A 48 -53.96 -22.37 11.89
C MET A 48 -54.69 -23.14 10.79
N VAL A 49 -54.14 -23.21 9.58
CA VAL A 49 -54.70 -23.99 8.45
C VAL A 49 -54.24 -25.45 8.50
N GLU A 50 -52.97 -25.69 8.79
CA GLU A 50 -52.37 -27.03 8.75
C GLU A 50 -52.68 -27.88 9.99
N LEU A 51 -52.84 -27.28 11.19
CA LEU A 51 -53.04 -28.05 12.42
C LEU A 51 -54.36 -28.84 12.45
N PRO A 52 -55.53 -28.30 12.02
CA PRO A 52 -56.76 -29.09 11.89
C PRO A 52 -56.62 -30.22 10.86
N TYR A 53 -55.88 -29.98 9.77
CA TYR A 53 -55.67 -30.96 8.71
C TYR A 53 -54.76 -32.12 9.17
N PHE A 54 -53.63 -31.80 9.81
CA PHE A 54 -52.73 -32.78 10.43
C PHE A 54 -53.47 -33.63 11.47
N THR A 55 -54.32 -32.99 12.29
CA THR A 55 -55.17 -33.68 13.27
C THR A 55 -56.17 -34.64 12.59
N ALA A 56 -56.79 -34.23 11.49
CA ALA A 56 -57.69 -35.08 10.72
C ALA A 56 -56.98 -36.28 10.06
N CYS A 57 -55.75 -36.10 9.56
CA CYS A 57 -54.91 -37.18 9.03
C CYS A 57 -54.52 -38.18 10.12
N ILE A 58 -54.16 -37.71 11.32
CA ILE A 58 -53.84 -38.58 12.48
C ILE A 58 -55.05 -39.38 12.95
N ILE A 59 -56.24 -38.76 13.04
CA ILE A 59 -57.46 -39.43 13.49
C ILE A 59 -57.93 -40.52 12.51
N LYS A 60 -57.54 -40.42 11.22
CA LYS A 60 -57.96 -41.34 10.14
C LYS A 60 -56.80 -42.16 9.55
N VAL A 61 -55.76 -42.43 10.34
CA VAL A 61 -54.59 -43.22 9.89
C VAL A 61 -55.02 -44.59 9.36
N ASP A 62 -55.93 -45.27 10.06
CA ASP A 62 -56.55 -46.55 9.67
C ASP A 62 -57.31 -46.50 8.32
N GLN A 63 -57.86 -45.33 7.98
CA GLN A 63 -58.63 -45.07 6.75
C GLN A 63 -57.79 -44.46 5.61
N GLY A 64 -56.45 -44.56 5.68
CA GLY A 64 -55.53 -44.08 4.66
C GLY A 64 -54.91 -42.70 4.93
N GLY A 65 -55.20 -42.07 6.07
CA GLY A 65 -54.58 -40.82 6.52
C GLY A 65 -53.05 -40.89 6.69
N TRP A 66 -52.47 -42.08 6.69
CA TRP A 66 -51.02 -42.29 6.64
C TRP A 66 -50.38 -41.91 5.29
N VAL A 67 -51.11 -41.99 4.16
CA VAL A 67 -50.53 -41.74 2.83
C VAL A 67 -50.08 -40.27 2.68
N PRO A 68 -50.91 -39.26 3.01
CA PRO A 68 -50.46 -37.87 3.03
C PRO A 68 -49.30 -37.61 4.00
N LEU A 69 -49.29 -38.28 5.17
CA LEU A 69 -48.22 -38.12 6.16
C LEU A 69 -46.87 -38.68 5.65
N VAL A 70 -46.86 -39.82 4.96
CA VAL A 70 -45.66 -40.39 4.33
C VAL A 70 -45.17 -39.53 3.17
N ILE A 71 -46.07 -39.06 2.31
CA ILE A 71 -45.71 -38.16 1.19
C ILE A 71 -45.15 -36.84 1.71
N ALA A 72 -45.81 -36.21 2.70
CA ALA A 72 -45.33 -34.99 3.34
C ALA A 72 -43.97 -35.19 4.04
N THR A 73 -43.75 -36.34 4.68
CA THR A 73 -42.46 -36.69 5.30
C THR A 73 -41.36 -36.87 4.25
N ALA A 74 -41.66 -37.54 3.12
CA ALA A 74 -40.71 -37.69 2.01
C ALA A 74 -40.36 -36.33 1.38
N PHE A 75 -41.35 -35.48 1.09
CA PHE A 75 -41.12 -34.11 0.63
C PHE A 75 -40.35 -33.29 1.66
N PHE A 76 -40.64 -33.41 2.96
CA PHE A 76 -39.90 -32.73 4.02
C PHE A 76 -38.44 -33.20 4.08
N ILE A 77 -38.15 -34.49 3.87
CA ILE A 77 -36.77 -35.02 3.79
C ILE A 77 -36.04 -34.51 2.54
N ILE A 78 -36.71 -34.46 1.39
CA ILE A 78 -36.17 -33.92 0.13
C ILE A 78 -35.88 -32.41 0.30
N ILE A 79 -36.85 -31.62 0.75
CA ILE A 79 -36.71 -30.19 1.03
C ILE A 79 -35.64 -29.96 2.10
N ARG A 80 -35.54 -30.79 3.15
CA ARG A 80 -34.49 -30.70 4.18
C ARG A 80 -33.09 -31.02 3.64
N ARG A 81 -32.96 -31.79 2.56
CA ARG A 81 -31.68 -31.95 1.83
C ARG A 81 -31.36 -30.76 0.91
N THR A 82 -32.38 -30.06 0.40
CA THR A 82 -32.19 -28.96 -0.59
C THR A 82 -32.21 -27.55 0.02
N PHE A 83 -32.79 -27.34 1.21
CA PHE A 83 -33.08 -26.03 1.81
C PHE A 83 -32.58 -25.85 3.25
N ILE A 84 -31.33 -26.23 3.56
CA ILE A 84 -30.66 -25.74 4.78
C ILE A 84 -30.16 -24.29 4.55
N MET A 85 -31.11 -23.35 4.55
CA MET A 85 -30.84 -21.92 4.73
C MET A 85 -30.59 -21.63 6.21
N LYS A 86 -29.41 -22.03 6.73
CA LYS A 86 -28.98 -21.66 8.08
C LYS A 86 -28.60 -20.18 8.08
N ARG A 87 -29.31 -19.35 8.84
CA ARG A 87 -28.98 -17.92 9.01
C ARG A 87 -27.62 -17.78 9.69
N ILE A 88 -26.60 -17.34 8.95
CA ILE A 88 -25.26 -17.07 9.48
C ILE A 88 -25.12 -15.57 9.74
N GLY A 89 -24.91 -15.18 11.00
CA GLY A 89 -24.51 -13.83 11.40
C GLY A 89 -25.54 -13.04 12.24
N PRO A 90 -25.12 -12.36 13.31
CA PRO A 90 -25.92 -11.32 13.97
C PRO A 90 -25.95 -10.02 13.13
N LYS A 91 -26.90 -9.12 13.43
CA LYS A 91 -27.28 -7.94 12.63
C LYS A 91 -26.18 -6.89 12.31
N ASN A 92 -24.94 -7.07 12.77
CA ASN A 92 -23.95 -5.98 12.87
C ASN A 92 -22.68 -6.18 12.01
N PHE A 93 -22.65 -7.10 11.05
CA PHE A 93 -21.45 -7.37 10.24
C PHE A 93 -21.72 -7.44 8.73
N HIS A 94 -20.92 -6.68 7.97
CA HIS A 94 -20.71 -6.84 6.54
C HIS A 94 -19.31 -7.41 6.31
N MET A 95 -19.14 -8.41 5.44
CA MET A 95 -17.81 -8.80 4.96
C MET A 95 -17.84 -9.44 3.57
N PHE A 96 -16.80 -9.15 2.80
CA PHE A 96 -16.60 -9.61 1.42
C PHE A 96 -16.08 -11.06 1.36
N ARG A 97 -16.14 -11.67 0.17
CA ARG A 97 -15.57 -13.01 -0.09
C ARG A 97 -14.79 -12.99 -1.40
N CYS A 98 -13.57 -13.52 -1.40
CA CYS A 98 -12.67 -13.44 -2.56
C CYS A 98 -12.03 -14.80 -2.92
N VAL A 99 -11.74 -14.94 -4.23
CA VAL A 99 -10.83 -15.86 -4.93
C VAL A 99 -11.18 -17.36 -5.11
N ALA A 100 -10.90 -17.82 -6.34
CA ALA A 100 -10.74 -19.19 -6.88
C ALA A 100 -11.96 -20.12 -6.90
N ARG A 101 -12.78 -20.01 -7.96
CA ARG A 101 -13.66 -21.11 -8.43
C ARG A 101 -14.07 -21.00 -9.91
N TYR A 102 -13.10 -20.77 -10.81
CA TYR A 102 -13.30 -20.85 -12.27
C TYR A 102 -12.06 -21.48 -12.93
N GLY A 103 -12.25 -22.32 -13.96
CA GLY A 103 -11.16 -22.93 -14.75
C GLY A 103 -11.24 -24.46 -14.85
N TYR A 104 -10.91 -25.19 -13.77
CA TYR A 104 -10.62 -26.63 -13.87
C TYR A 104 -11.86 -27.53 -14.06
N LYS A 105 -13.01 -27.13 -13.50
CA LYS A 105 -14.22 -27.99 -13.42
C LYS A 105 -14.84 -28.30 -14.78
N ASP A 106 -14.77 -27.34 -15.70
CA ASP A 106 -15.47 -27.43 -16.99
C ASP A 106 -14.72 -28.32 -18.00
N ILE A 107 -13.43 -28.57 -17.78
CA ILE A 107 -12.56 -29.34 -18.69
C ILE A 107 -12.49 -30.82 -18.28
N HIS A 108 -12.26 -31.13 -17.00
CA HIS A 108 -11.85 -32.49 -16.60
C HIS A 108 -12.91 -33.36 -15.90
N LYS A 109 -14.05 -32.79 -15.46
CA LYS A 109 -15.22 -33.51 -14.91
C LYS A 109 -14.96 -34.59 -13.84
N LYS A 110 -13.85 -34.50 -13.11
CA LYS A 110 -13.53 -35.33 -11.94
C LYS A 110 -13.02 -34.44 -10.81
N ASP A 111 -13.67 -34.49 -9.65
CA ASP A 111 -13.30 -33.64 -8.50
C ASP A 111 -12.08 -34.22 -7.74
N ASP A 112 -11.91 -35.56 -7.72
CA ASP A 112 -10.92 -36.25 -6.89
C ASP A 112 -9.46 -36.09 -7.34
N ASP A 113 -9.20 -36.06 -8.65
CA ASP A 113 -7.82 -35.99 -9.19
C ASP A 113 -7.13 -34.66 -8.88
N PHE A 114 -7.88 -33.55 -8.83
CA PHE A 114 -7.34 -32.23 -8.48
C PHE A 114 -7.06 -32.10 -6.98
N GLU A 115 -7.98 -32.55 -6.11
CA GLU A 115 -7.72 -32.53 -4.66
C GLU A 115 -6.54 -33.45 -4.31
N LYS A 116 -6.43 -34.62 -4.95
CA LYS A 116 -5.30 -35.53 -4.75
C LYS A 116 -3.97 -34.95 -5.26
N MET A 117 -3.93 -34.37 -6.46
CA MET A 117 -2.72 -33.73 -6.98
C MET A 117 -2.29 -32.51 -6.13
N LEU A 118 -3.24 -31.75 -5.60
CA LEU A 118 -2.97 -30.66 -4.66
C LEU A 118 -2.41 -31.20 -3.33
N LEU A 119 -2.97 -32.29 -2.80
CA LEU A 119 -2.48 -32.94 -1.59
C LEU A 119 -1.06 -33.49 -1.79
N ASP A 120 -0.80 -34.20 -2.89
CA ASP A 120 0.52 -34.78 -3.20
C ASP A 120 1.58 -33.68 -3.37
N ARG A 121 1.24 -32.55 -4.01
CA ARG A 121 2.14 -31.38 -4.12
C ARG A 121 2.40 -30.71 -2.78
N LEU A 122 1.40 -30.61 -1.91
CA LEU A 122 1.58 -30.11 -0.53
C LEU A 122 2.39 -31.07 0.34
N LEU A 123 2.24 -32.40 0.16
CA LEU A 123 3.03 -33.42 0.86
C LEU A 123 4.50 -33.40 0.42
N ILE A 124 4.78 -33.18 -0.87
CA ILE A 124 6.13 -32.97 -1.37
C ILE A 124 6.73 -31.68 -0.79
N PHE A 125 5.96 -30.59 -0.74
CA PHE A 125 6.40 -29.33 -0.14
C PHE A 125 6.75 -29.48 1.36
N VAL A 126 5.88 -30.12 2.15
CA VAL A 126 6.13 -30.38 3.59
C VAL A 126 7.32 -31.32 3.80
N ARG A 127 7.56 -32.30 2.91
CA ARG A 127 8.78 -33.14 2.96
C ARG A 127 10.06 -32.36 2.68
N LEU A 128 10.02 -31.43 1.72
CA LEU A 128 11.16 -30.56 1.42
C LEU A 128 11.41 -29.59 2.58
N GLU A 129 10.36 -29.05 3.19
CA GLU A 129 10.45 -28.18 4.37
C GLU A 129 11.01 -28.94 5.59
N SER A 130 10.57 -30.17 5.87
CA SER A 130 11.13 -30.97 6.97
C SER A 130 12.59 -31.40 6.73
N MET A 131 12.97 -31.70 5.48
CA MET A 131 14.37 -31.99 5.13
C MET A 131 15.26 -30.76 5.21
N MET A 132 14.70 -29.55 5.10
CA MET A 132 15.40 -28.30 5.38
C MET A 132 15.54 -28.02 6.88
N ASP A 133 14.51 -28.29 7.69
CA ASP A 133 14.56 -28.09 9.15
C ASP A 133 15.61 -29.00 9.83
N ASP A 134 15.75 -30.26 9.39
CA ASP A 134 16.84 -31.14 9.86
C ASP A 134 18.22 -30.49 9.59
N TYR A 135 18.40 -29.85 8.42
CA TYR A 135 19.64 -29.19 7.98
C TYR A 135 19.98 -27.92 8.78
N TYR A 136 19.01 -27.31 9.46
CA TYR A 136 19.21 -26.12 10.30
C TYR A 136 19.38 -26.42 11.80
N SER A 137 19.18 -27.67 12.24
CA SER A 137 19.24 -28.04 13.65
C SER A 137 20.63 -28.44 14.18
N ASP A 138 21.56 -28.84 13.30
CA ASP A 138 22.90 -29.37 13.65
C ASP A 138 24.01 -28.30 13.76
N SER A 139 23.69 -26.99 13.80
CA SER A 139 24.69 -25.90 13.65
C SER A 139 24.99 -25.03 14.88
N GLU A 140 24.42 -25.31 16.06
CA GLU A 140 24.73 -24.57 17.31
C GLU A 140 25.03 -25.50 18.52
N ASP A 141 26.15 -26.21 18.49
CA ASP A 141 26.78 -26.70 19.74
C ASP A 141 28.31 -26.89 19.55
N PHE A 142 29.09 -25.83 19.77
CA PHE A 142 30.56 -25.93 19.85
C PHE A 142 31.14 -24.94 20.88
N THR A 143 31.52 -25.47 22.05
CA THR A 143 32.49 -24.80 22.93
C THR A 143 33.59 -25.76 23.37
N MET A 144 34.81 -25.48 22.89
CA MET A 144 36.12 -25.79 23.48
C MET A 144 36.42 -27.26 23.88
N MET A 145 37.19 -27.95 23.02
CA MET A 145 38.26 -28.84 23.50
C MET A 145 39.56 -28.57 22.75
N GLU A 146 40.69 -28.79 23.45
CA GLU A 146 42.03 -28.40 23.03
C GLU A 146 42.74 -29.46 22.16
N GLU A 147 43.85 -29.00 21.57
CA GLU A 147 45.05 -29.76 21.14
C GLU A 147 45.05 -30.65 19.88
N LYS A 148 45.92 -30.19 18.95
CA LYS A 148 47.08 -30.90 18.33
C LYS A 148 47.05 -31.33 16.85
N THR A 149 48.24 -31.15 16.28
CA THR A 149 48.85 -31.76 15.07
C THR A 149 48.49 -31.25 13.67
N GLU A 150 49.22 -30.20 13.27
CA GLU A 150 50.14 -30.18 12.10
C GLU A 150 49.92 -31.08 10.85
N ARG A 151 50.17 -30.42 9.70
CA ARG A 151 50.92 -30.87 8.49
C ARG A 151 50.23 -31.54 7.28
N SER A 152 50.17 -30.70 6.24
CA SER A 152 50.79 -30.88 4.90
C SER A 152 50.14 -31.76 3.82
N SER A 153 49.75 -31.06 2.74
CA SER A 153 50.26 -31.24 1.36
C SER A 153 50.20 -32.63 0.70
N ASN A 154 49.48 -32.73 -0.42
CA ASN A 154 50.11 -32.57 -1.75
C ASN A 154 49.11 -32.54 -2.92
N ALA A 155 49.52 -31.89 -4.01
CA ALA A 155 48.81 -31.84 -5.29
C ALA A 155 49.20 -33.00 -6.22
N LEU A 156 48.40 -33.28 -7.26
CA LEU A 156 48.70 -33.96 -8.55
C LEU A 156 47.35 -34.19 -9.29
N LEU A 157 47.20 -34.26 -10.64
CA LEU A 157 47.98 -33.75 -11.78
C LEU A 157 47.09 -33.71 -13.06
N LEU A 158 47.43 -32.78 -13.95
CA LEU A 158 47.12 -32.55 -15.38
C LEU A 158 46.54 -33.65 -16.34
N THR A 159 45.84 -33.11 -17.37
CA THR A 159 45.74 -33.51 -18.82
C THR A 159 44.79 -34.61 -19.33
N GLY A 160 44.10 -34.36 -20.47
CA GLY A 160 43.10 -35.30 -21.03
C GLY A 160 42.49 -35.13 -22.45
N LYS A 161 43.08 -34.40 -23.41
CA LYS A 161 42.79 -34.43 -24.88
C LYS A 161 41.39 -33.99 -25.44
N ALA A 162 41.37 -33.76 -26.76
CA ALA A 162 40.26 -33.20 -27.55
C ALA A 162 40.03 -33.96 -28.89
N GLY A 163 38.90 -33.66 -29.55
CA GLY A 163 38.50 -34.09 -30.92
C GLY A 163 37.08 -34.67 -30.97
N SER A 164 36.29 -34.61 -32.04
CA SER A 164 36.33 -33.80 -33.28
C SER A 164 35.03 -33.98 -34.10
N ASN A 165 34.53 -32.92 -34.75
CA ASN A 165 33.62 -32.85 -35.93
C ASN A 165 32.55 -33.96 -36.21
N THR A 166 31.28 -33.56 -36.35
CA THR A 166 30.50 -33.74 -37.62
C THR A 166 29.18 -32.93 -37.67
N MET A 167 28.73 -32.58 -38.88
CA MET A 167 27.41 -31.98 -39.17
C MET A 167 26.42 -33.06 -39.67
N CYS A 168 25.10 -32.91 -39.42
CA CYS A 168 24.08 -32.83 -40.50
C CYS A 168 22.61 -32.77 -40.02
N SER A 169 21.91 -31.71 -40.45
CA SER A 169 20.59 -31.65 -41.13
C SER A 169 19.39 -32.57 -40.78
N THR A 170 18.23 -31.90 -40.60
CA THR A 170 16.87 -32.16 -41.17
C THR A 170 16.06 -33.42 -40.82
N GLY A 171 14.77 -33.23 -40.46
CA GLY A 171 13.72 -34.27 -40.56
C GLY A 171 12.48 -34.12 -39.66
N ASP A 172 11.46 -33.38 -40.13
CA ASP A 172 10.00 -33.51 -39.95
C ASP A 172 9.31 -33.95 -38.63
N LEU A 173 8.44 -33.04 -38.15
CA LEU A 173 7.00 -33.21 -37.81
C LEU A 173 6.48 -34.57 -37.27
N THR A 174 5.80 -34.54 -36.10
CA THR A 174 4.32 -34.75 -35.98
C THR A 174 3.78 -34.67 -34.54
N TYR A 175 2.45 -34.54 -34.40
CA TYR A 175 1.67 -34.37 -33.17
C TYR A 175 1.04 -35.71 -32.71
N SER A 176 1.16 -36.10 -31.43
CA SER A 176 0.29 -37.09 -30.72
C SER A 176 0.59 -37.05 -29.21
N SER A 177 -0.29 -36.55 -28.34
CA SER A 177 -1.42 -37.22 -27.66
C SER A 177 -1.08 -38.15 -26.48
N HIS A 178 -1.52 -37.73 -25.28
CA HIS A 178 -1.88 -38.50 -24.07
C HIS A 178 -0.87 -39.30 -23.20
N ASP A 179 -0.88 -38.90 -21.92
CA ASP A 179 -0.94 -39.70 -20.69
C ASP A 179 0.28 -40.44 -20.08
N SER A 180 0.28 -40.38 -18.74
CA SER A 180 1.04 -41.16 -17.73
C SER A 180 2.52 -40.81 -17.45
N ILE A 181 2.78 -40.45 -16.18
CA ILE A 181 4.12 -40.47 -15.56
C ILE A 181 4.09 -41.52 -14.45
N VAL A 182 5.06 -42.44 -14.50
CA VAL A 182 5.22 -43.55 -13.55
C VAL A 182 5.95 -43.08 -12.28
N ALA A 183 5.48 -43.52 -11.11
CA ALA A 183 6.14 -43.23 -9.83
C ALA A 183 7.36 -44.13 -9.61
N CYS A 184 8.51 -43.54 -9.26
CA CYS A 184 9.72 -44.27 -8.88
C CYS A 184 9.85 -44.35 -7.35
N GLN A 185 10.09 -45.54 -6.81
CA GLN A 185 10.29 -45.77 -5.36
C GLN A 185 11.78 -45.78 -5.01
N VAL A 186 12.15 -45.13 -3.92
CA VAL A 186 13.44 -45.35 -3.23
C VAL A 186 13.20 -45.42 -1.72
N THR A 187 13.69 -46.48 -1.08
CA THR A 187 13.64 -46.72 0.37
C THR A 187 15.04 -46.71 0.99
N PRO A 188 15.33 -45.90 2.02
CA PRO A 188 16.58 -46.00 2.78
C PRO A 188 16.56 -47.17 3.79
N LYS A 189 17.71 -47.79 4.05
CA LYS A 189 17.95 -48.81 5.10
C LYS A 189 18.96 -48.30 6.14
N GLY A 190 18.73 -48.62 7.41
CA GLY A 190 19.71 -48.50 8.52
C GLY A 190 19.66 -47.14 9.22
N ASN A 191 18.96 -46.94 10.34
CA ASN A 191 19.20 -47.44 11.71
C ASN A 191 20.59 -47.15 12.29
N SER A 192 20.75 -46.01 12.98
CA SER A 192 20.84 -46.01 14.45
C SER A 192 20.96 -44.61 15.06
N LEU A 193 19.90 -44.10 15.70
CA LEU A 193 19.99 -43.25 16.89
C LEU A 193 18.65 -43.36 17.62
N THR A 194 18.68 -43.84 18.87
CA THR A 194 17.49 -44.28 19.59
C THR A 194 17.26 -43.46 20.85
N ARG A 195 15.98 -43.28 21.20
CA ARG A 195 15.48 -42.81 22.51
C ARG A 195 15.72 -41.33 22.85
N TYR A 196 15.05 -40.44 22.13
CA TYR A 196 14.22 -39.44 22.81
C TYR A 196 12.75 -39.58 22.36
N SER A 197 11.90 -39.92 23.32
CA SER A 197 10.42 -40.08 23.26
C SER A 197 9.76 -40.43 21.92
N SER A 198 9.80 -41.71 21.53
CA SER A 198 8.83 -42.30 20.59
C SER A 198 7.37 -42.16 21.06
N GLN A 199 7.17 -41.92 22.36
CA GLN A 199 5.87 -41.66 22.97
C GLN A 199 5.31 -40.28 22.61
N MET A 200 6.17 -39.27 22.42
CA MET A 200 5.75 -37.91 22.03
C MET A 200 5.34 -37.87 20.54
N PHE A 201 6.09 -38.56 19.67
CA PHE A 201 5.69 -38.80 18.28
C PHE A 201 4.43 -39.65 18.15
N GLY A 202 4.23 -40.63 19.03
CA GLY A 202 3.00 -41.43 19.09
C GLY A 202 1.78 -40.58 19.46
N ASP A 203 1.89 -39.77 20.51
CA ASP A 203 0.85 -38.84 20.96
C ASP A 203 0.53 -37.77 19.89
N GLU A 204 1.55 -37.26 19.17
CA GLU A 204 1.37 -36.31 18.06
C GLU A 204 0.74 -36.95 16.81
N LEU A 205 1.16 -38.16 16.41
CA LEU A 205 0.51 -38.87 15.30
C LEU A 205 -0.95 -39.24 15.63
N GLU A 206 -1.22 -39.70 16.84
CA GLU A 206 -2.58 -39.99 17.29
C GLU A 206 -3.40 -38.69 17.46
N PHE A 207 -2.78 -37.57 17.85
CA PHE A 207 -3.40 -36.25 17.82
C PHE A 207 -3.70 -35.76 16.40
N LEU A 208 -2.80 -36.01 15.44
CA LEU A 208 -2.98 -35.65 14.03
C LEU A 208 -4.04 -36.50 13.35
N ASP A 209 -4.12 -37.81 13.62
CA ASP A 209 -5.20 -38.65 13.11
C ASP A 209 -6.55 -38.30 13.76
N ARG A 210 -6.58 -38.00 15.07
CA ARG A 210 -7.77 -37.39 15.71
C ARG A 210 -8.13 -36.04 15.11
N CYS A 211 -7.16 -35.22 14.70
CA CYS A 211 -7.41 -33.95 14.00
C CYS A 211 -7.91 -34.17 12.57
N LYS A 212 -7.43 -35.19 11.87
CA LYS A 212 -7.88 -35.61 10.53
C LYS A 212 -9.35 -36.06 10.59
N ASP A 213 -9.67 -36.94 11.53
CA ASP A 213 -11.01 -37.45 11.77
C ASP A 213 -11.97 -36.37 12.31
N ALA A 214 -11.46 -35.36 13.02
CA ALA A 214 -12.20 -34.18 13.46
C ALA A 214 -12.23 -33.01 12.44
N GLY A 215 -11.53 -33.11 11.31
CA GLY A 215 -11.51 -32.09 10.25
C GLY A 215 -10.76 -30.79 10.59
N ILE A 216 -9.72 -30.84 11.43
CA ILE A 216 -8.92 -29.70 11.89
C ILE A 216 -7.73 -29.47 10.95
N VAL A 217 -7.44 -28.20 10.62
CA VAL A 217 -6.23 -27.80 9.87
C VAL A 217 -5.42 -26.81 10.70
N HIS A 218 -4.14 -27.12 10.91
CA HIS A 218 -3.19 -26.29 11.64
C HIS A 218 -2.40 -25.41 10.66
N ILE A 219 -2.25 -24.11 10.95
CA ILE A 219 -1.29 -23.24 10.28
C ILE A 219 -0.64 -22.37 11.34
N LEU A 220 0.69 -22.48 11.48
CA LEU A 220 1.56 -21.67 12.34
C LEU A 220 1.08 -20.21 12.35
N GLY A 221 0.55 -19.53 13.40
CA GLY A 221 -0.18 -19.96 14.61
C GLY A 221 -0.58 -18.90 15.72
N ASN A 222 -0.29 -17.58 15.68
CA ASN A 222 -0.58 -16.61 16.79
C ASN A 222 -2.01 -16.11 16.90
N THR A 223 -2.63 -15.73 15.78
CA THR A 223 -3.90 -15.00 15.87
C THR A 223 -4.95 -16.01 16.29
N ILE A 224 -5.18 -16.10 17.61
CA ILE A 224 -6.10 -17.07 18.19
C ILE A 224 -7.54 -16.62 17.92
N VAL A 225 -8.29 -17.46 17.21
CA VAL A 225 -9.73 -17.30 16.98
C VAL A 225 -10.45 -18.50 17.61
N HIS A 226 -11.35 -18.24 18.57
CA HIS A 226 -12.14 -19.29 19.21
C HIS A 226 -13.51 -19.43 18.54
N ALA A 227 -13.82 -20.65 18.06
CA ALA A 227 -15.12 -21.04 17.53
C ALA A 227 -15.81 -22.08 18.44
N ARG A 228 -17.11 -22.32 18.25
CA ARG A 228 -17.81 -23.44 18.92
C ARG A 228 -17.50 -24.78 18.25
N PRO A 229 -17.48 -25.91 18.99
CA PRO A 229 -17.03 -27.23 18.48
C PRO A 229 -17.80 -27.75 17.25
N ASP A 230 -19.04 -27.32 17.08
CA ASP A 230 -20.05 -27.81 16.13
C ASP A 230 -20.26 -26.87 14.93
N SER A 231 -19.27 -26.02 14.64
CA SER A 231 -19.31 -25.00 13.58
C SER A 231 -18.70 -25.48 12.27
N GLY A 232 -19.54 -25.80 11.28
CA GLY A 232 -19.13 -26.14 9.90
C GLY A 232 -18.47 -25.01 9.08
N ILE A 233 -17.99 -23.95 9.73
CA ILE A 233 -17.17 -22.87 9.14
C ILE A 233 -15.67 -23.21 9.15
N ILE A 234 -15.22 -24.24 9.87
CA ILE A 234 -13.81 -24.68 9.91
C ILE A 234 -13.44 -25.50 8.65
N LYS A 235 -13.71 -24.91 7.48
CA LYS A 235 -13.04 -25.20 6.20
C LYS A 235 -12.57 -23.86 5.62
N LYS A 236 -11.44 -23.32 6.16
CA LYS A 236 -10.43 -22.38 5.55
C LYS A 236 -9.71 -21.45 6.59
N PHE A 237 -8.41 -21.69 6.86
CA PHE A 237 -7.28 -20.76 7.21
C PHE A 237 -7.35 -19.80 8.46
N SER A 238 -6.30 -19.27 9.15
CA SER A 238 -4.83 -19.56 9.41
C SER A 238 -4.14 -18.45 10.31
N VAL A 239 -2.84 -18.56 10.74
CA VAL A 239 -1.74 -17.50 10.74
C VAL A 239 -0.81 -17.23 11.98
N ASN A 240 0.51 -17.06 11.64
CA ASN A 240 1.87 -16.85 12.25
C ASN A 240 2.14 -16.88 13.78
N TYR A 241 2.90 -17.83 14.36
CA TYR A 241 3.09 -18.07 15.83
C TYR A 241 4.31 -17.36 16.48
N VAL A 242 4.21 -16.88 17.74
CA VAL A 242 5.30 -16.25 18.53
C VAL A 242 5.15 -16.50 20.05
N ARG A 243 6.26 -16.85 20.70
CA ARG A 243 6.39 -17.23 22.11
C ARG A 243 6.40 -15.99 23.05
N ARG A 244 5.49 -15.89 24.03
CA ARG A 244 5.61 -14.96 25.19
C ARG A 244 5.40 -15.67 26.53
N ARG A 245 6.36 -15.51 27.45
CA ARG A 245 6.33 -16.05 28.83
C ARG A 245 5.24 -15.38 29.69
N ARG A 246 4.68 -16.15 30.63
CA ARG A 246 3.77 -15.67 31.70
C ARG A 246 4.51 -14.90 32.79
N GLN A 247 3.88 -13.83 33.31
CA GLN A 247 3.86 -13.32 34.71
C GLN A 247 3.11 -11.96 34.67
N GLY A 248 2.17 -11.58 35.55
CA GLY A 248 1.41 -12.26 36.60
C GLY A 248 0.18 -11.39 36.97
N LEU A 249 -0.89 -11.96 37.54
CA LEU A 249 -2.15 -11.22 37.80
C LEU A 249 -2.05 -10.22 38.97
N ARG A 250 -2.53 -8.98 38.79
CA ARG A 250 -3.32 -8.23 39.81
C ARG A 250 -4.42 -7.39 39.14
N ARG A 251 -5.59 -7.28 39.78
CA ARG A 251 -6.78 -6.54 39.30
C ARG A 251 -6.80 -5.10 39.83
N PRO A 252 -7.28 -4.10 39.06
CA PRO A 252 -7.75 -2.81 39.60
C PRO A 252 -9.26 -2.84 39.94
N PRO A 253 -9.78 -1.89 40.76
CA PRO A 253 -11.12 -1.98 41.35
C PRO A 253 -12.24 -1.33 40.52
N ARG A 254 -13.49 -1.73 40.82
CA ARG A 254 -14.72 -1.15 40.24
C ARG A 254 -15.00 0.24 40.84
N LEU A 255 -15.23 1.25 40.01
CA LEU A 255 -15.77 2.55 40.44
C LEU A 255 -17.26 2.69 40.08
N ARG A 256 -18.03 3.22 41.04
CA ARG A 256 -19.50 3.35 40.98
C ARG A 256 -19.92 4.52 40.08
N ARG A 257 -21.09 4.38 39.43
CA ARG A 257 -21.83 5.51 38.86
C ARG A 257 -22.33 6.44 39.97
N HIS A 258 -22.26 7.75 39.75
CA HIS A 258 -23.13 8.74 40.39
C HIS A 258 -23.77 9.64 39.32
N HIS A 259 -25.02 10.01 39.54
CA HIS A 259 -25.75 11.05 38.79
C HIS A 259 -25.69 12.38 39.54
N GLY A 260 -25.71 13.52 38.83
CA GLY A 260 -26.24 14.76 39.43
C GLY A 260 -25.66 16.10 38.97
N ARG A 261 -26.34 16.75 38.01
CA ARG A 261 -26.61 18.21 37.88
C ARG A 261 -25.46 19.23 37.66
N HIS A 262 -25.61 19.92 36.51
CA HIS A 262 -25.50 21.38 36.26
C HIS A 262 -24.62 22.28 37.15
N LEU A 263 -23.72 23.02 36.48
CA LEU A 263 -23.60 24.47 36.65
C LEU A 263 -23.07 25.14 35.36
N LEU A 264 -23.70 26.24 34.95
CA LEU A 264 -23.22 27.17 33.92
C LEU A 264 -22.17 28.10 34.53
N LEU A 265 -21.24 28.64 33.73
CA LEU A 265 -20.80 30.05 33.83
C LEU A 265 -19.98 30.52 32.62
N ARG A 266 -19.88 31.85 32.47
CA ARG A 266 -19.48 32.61 31.27
C ARG A 266 -17.97 32.79 31.11
N ALA A 267 -17.54 33.08 29.88
CA ALA A 267 -16.27 33.75 29.58
C ALA A 267 -16.32 35.26 29.89
N PRO A 268 -15.18 35.90 30.23
CA PRO A 268 -15.05 37.36 30.29
C PRO A 268 -14.19 37.94 29.14
N SER A 269 -14.48 39.20 28.81
CA SER A 269 -13.87 40.01 27.75
C SER A 269 -12.70 40.90 28.25
N HIS A 270 -11.94 41.48 27.31
CA HIS A 270 -10.95 42.54 27.55
C HIS A 270 -11.50 43.73 28.38
N PRO A 271 -10.58 44.47 29.03
CA PRO A 271 -10.45 45.87 28.64
C PRO A 271 -9.01 46.35 28.43
N SER A 272 -8.88 47.40 27.63
CA SER A 272 -7.67 48.19 27.43
C SER A 272 -7.49 49.27 28.52
N ARG A 273 -6.26 49.81 28.68
CA ARG A 273 -5.89 51.22 28.37
C ARG A 273 -4.72 51.80 29.22
N ARG A 274 -3.79 52.45 28.50
CA ARG A 274 -2.87 53.56 28.86
C ARG A 274 -1.61 53.36 29.73
N VAL A 275 -0.59 54.09 29.24
CA VAL A 275 0.76 54.35 29.75
C VAL A 275 0.74 55.62 30.63
N PRO A 276 1.75 55.82 31.51
CA PRO A 276 2.49 57.08 31.44
C PRO A 276 4.02 56.93 31.43
N SER A 277 4.66 57.95 30.87
CA SER A 277 6.09 58.15 30.59
C SER A 277 6.94 58.51 31.81
N LEU A 278 8.27 58.41 31.68
CA LEU A 278 9.23 59.46 32.08
C LEU A 278 10.60 59.25 31.41
N SER A 279 11.51 60.22 31.52
CA SER A 279 12.47 60.62 30.47
C SER A 279 13.94 60.76 30.93
N SER A 280 14.89 60.61 29.97
CA SER A 280 16.18 61.34 29.78
C SER A 280 17.01 61.80 31.03
N SER A 281 18.34 61.61 31.14
CA SER A 281 19.36 62.08 30.19
C SER A 281 20.82 61.80 30.64
N SER A 282 21.74 61.94 29.67
CA SER A 282 23.06 62.63 29.75
C SER A 282 24.32 62.08 30.48
N TYR A 283 25.35 61.87 29.64
CA TYR A 283 26.75 62.40 29.70
C TYR A 283 27.83 61.85 30.66
N ALA A 284 28.81 61.19 29.99
CA ALA A 284 30.25 61.50 29.95
C ALA A 284 31.21 61.22 31.13
N GLY A 285 32.37 60.62 30.77
CA GLY A 285 33.55 60.45 31.62
C GLY A 285 34.65 59.63 30.94
N ARG A 286 35.49 60.27 30.10
CA ARG A 286 36.75 59.67 29.59
C ARG A 286 37.83 59.75 30.67
N ALA A 287 38.73 58.76 30.77
CA ALA A 287 40.11 58.87 30.26
C ALA A 287 41.12 57.85 30.86
N ALA A 288 42.21 57.68 30.10
CA ALA A 288 43.58 57.30 30.51
C ALA A 288 43.96 55.81 30.67
N VAL A 289 44.79 55.37 29.72
CA VAL A 289 45.76 54.26 29.81
C VAL A 289 47.16 54.90 29.72
N PRO A 290 48.14 54.45 30.53
CA PRO A 290 49.42 53.96 29.98
C PRO A 290 49.99 52.78 30.79
N ALA A 291 51.01 52.00 30.40
CA ALA A 291 51.63 51.70 29.11
C ALA A 291 52.52 50.43 29.30
N MET A 292 53.15 49.94 28.22
CA MET A 292 53.96 48.70 28.18
C MET A 292 55.21 48.67 29.08
N ALA A 293 55.58 47.47 29.53
CA ALA A 293 56.97 46.95 29.55
C ALA A 293 56.95 45.42 29.58
N ALA A 294 58.05 44.76 29.21
CA ALA A 294 58.11 43.33 28.91
C ALA A 294 59.16 42.56 29.74
N ALA A 295 59.17 41.24 29.53
CA ALA A 295 60.29 40.29 29.64
C ALA A 295 60.34 39.31 30.84
N GLU A 296 60.50 38.06 30.43
CA GLU A 296 61.22 36.95 31.08
C GLU A 296 60.57 36.18 32.25
N ALA A 297 61.10 34.97 32.43
CA ALA A 297 60.38 33.80 32.92
C ALA A 297 61.03 33.21 34.17
N GLU A 298 60.23 32.55 35.00
CA GLU A 298 60.73 31.43 35.81
C GLU A 298 59.61 30.45 36.19
N ALA A 299 59.98 29.19 36.43
CA ALA A 299 59.04 28.10 36.68
C ALA A 299 58.64 28.00 38.16
N GLY A 300 57.34 27.89 38.43
CA GLY A 300 56.80 27.69 39.77
C GLY A 300 55.70 26.63 39.79
N VAL A 301 56.01 25.43 40.26
CA VAL A 301 55.02 24.37 40.49
C VAL A 301 54.20 24.70 41.73
N SER A 302 52.89 24.92 41.59
CA SER A 302 51.97 24.98 42.75
C SER A 302 50.56 24.51 42.42
N THR A 303 50.14 23.44 43.09
CA THR A 303 48.78 23.21 43.61
C THR A 303 47.59 23.34 42.64
N ALA A 304 47.43 22.38 41.73
CA ALA A 304 46.21 22.18 40.92
C ALA A 304 45.33 21.01 41.42
N ALA A 305 45.25 20.79 42.74
CA ALA A 305 44.68 19.55 43.32
C ALA A 305 43.30 19.71 44.02
N GLU A 306 42.88 20.92 44.41
CA GLU A 306 41.74 21.12 45.33
C GLU A 306 40.47 21.75 44.70
N ALA A 307 40.29 21.61 43.38
CA ALA A 307 39.11 22.12 42.65
C ALA A 307 38.24 21.01 42.01
N ARG A 308 38.27 19.78 42.54
CA ARG A 308 37.47 18.64 42.04
C ARG A 308 36.68 17.92 43.14
N SER A 309 35.76 18.64 43.81
CA SER A 309 34.65 17.99 44.54
C SER A 309 33.44 18.92 44.76
N SER A 310 32.58 19.06 43.75
CA SER A 310 31.18 19.47 43.95
C SER A 310 30.26 18.66 43.04
N GLY A 311 29.56 17.70 43.65
CA GLY A 311 28.77 16.71 42.94
C GLY A 311 27.39 17.21 42.52
N ALA A 312 27.30 17.78 41.33
CA ALA A 312 26.09 17.77 40.50
C ALA A 312 26.55 17.83 39.03
N GLY A 313 26.31 16.77 38.27
CA GLY A 313 26.77 16.69 36.87
C GLY A 313 26.21 17.85 36.05
N VAL A 314 27.11 18.68 35.50
CA VAL A 314 26.74 19.77 34.59
C VAL A 314 26.07 19.15 33.37
N LYS A 315 24.81 19.49 33.12
CA LYS A 315 24.09 18.96 31.97
C LYS A 315 24.70 19.50 30.68
N GLN A 316 24.98 18.65 29.69
CA GLN A 316 25.61 19.09 28.44
C GLN A 316 24.75 18.80 27.22
N ALA A 317 24.63 19.79 26.33
CA ALA A 317 23.98 19.69 25.04
C ALA A 317 24.99 19.91 23.91
N LEU A 318 25.15 18.94 23.02
CA LEU A 318 25.93 19.10 21.78
C LEU A 318 25.00 19.56 20.66
N ILE A 319 25.31 20.68 20.03
CA ILE A 319 24.51 21.26 18.93
C ILE A 319 25.41 21.42 17.70
N SER A 320 25.07 20.80 16.57
CA SER A 320 25.83 20.93 15.32
C SER A 320 24.88 20.87 14.13
N LEU A 321 24.53 22.03 13.56
CA LEU A 321 23.44 22.13 12.58
C LEU A 321 23.93 22.66 11.22
N SER A 322 23.44 22.04 10.15
CA SER A 322 23.44 22.66 8.84
C SER A 322 22.38 23.77 8.79
N ASP A 323 21.11 23.40 8.96
CA ASP A 323 19.97 24.32 9.03
C ASP A 323 19.84 24.90 10.45
N LYS A 324 19.87 26.23 10.55
CA LYS A 324 19.91 26.99 11.81
C LYS A 324 18.57 27.63 12.15
N THR A 325 17.49 27.20 11.48
CA THR A 325 16.12 27.54 11.84
C THR A 325 15.87 27.28 13.33
N ASP A 326 15.29 28.25 14.02
CA ASP A 326 15.00 28.26 15.46
C ASP A 326 16.19 28.03 16.42
N LEU A 327 17.44 28.11 15.95
CA LEU A 327 18.65 27.87 16.76
C LEU A 327 18.73 28.76 18.02
N ALA A 328 18.33 30.04 17.91
CA ALA A 328 18.33 30.97 19.04
C ALA A 328 17.25 30.62 20.09
N TYR A 329 16.11 30.05 19.67
CA TYR A 329 15.05 29.58 20.57
C TYR A 329 15.54 28.34 21.34
N LEU A 330 16.09 27.36 20.63
CA LEU A 330 16.68 26.15 21.22
C LEU A 330 17.80 26.48 22.23
N GLY A 331 18.78 27.30 21.82
CA GLY A 331 19.95 27.63 22.64
C GLY A 331 19.58 28.37 23.93
N ASN A 332 18.68 29.35 23.85
CA ASN A 332 18.20 30.06 25.04
C ASN A 332 17.31 29.17 25.92
N GLY A 333 16.49 28.30 25.32
CA GLY A 333 15.70 27.30 26.03
C GLY A 333 16.58 26.36 26.86
N LEU A 334 17.56 25.70 26.24
CA LEU A 334 18.50 24.80 26.91
C LEU A 334 19.30 25.52 28.02
N ARG A 335 19.79 26.73 27.75
CA ARG A 335 20.48 27.58 28.74
C ARG A 335 19.59 27.86 29.96
N SER A 336 18.30 28.18 29.75
CA SER A 336 17.36 28.45 30.85
C SER A 336 17.11 27.23 31.75
N LEU A 337 17.35 26.01 31.23
CA LEU A 337 17.24 24.73 31.94
C LEU A 337 18.57 24.25 32.55
N GLY A 338 19.60 25.10 32.52
CA GLY A 338 20.91 24.85 33.14
C GLY A 338 21.85 23.97 32.30
N PHE A 339 21.66 23.87 30.99
CA PHE A 339 22.58 23.15 30.11
C PHE A 339 23.79 24.02 29.72
N SER A 340 24.98 23.43 29.81
CA SER A 340 26.17 23.87 29.08
C SER A 340 26.04 23.45 27.62
N ILE A 341 26.33 24.36 26.69
CA ILE A 341 26.18 24.11 25.25
C ILE A 341 27.56 23.94 24.62
N VAL A 342 27.72 22.84 23.90
CA VAL A 342 28.90 22.51 23.11
C VAL A 342 28.53 22.58 21.63
N SER A 343 29.35 23.19 20.78
CA SER A 343 29.03 23.34 19.36
C SER A 343 30.27 23.39 18.44
N THR A 344 30.05 23.27 17.13
CA THR A 344 31.11 23.28 16.10
C THR A 344 31.01 24.51 15.19
N GLY A 345 32.17 25.08 14.81
CA GLY A 345 32.33 26.06 13.73
C GLY A 345 31.21 27.10 13.63
N GLY A 346 30.58 27.19 12.44
CA GLY A 346 29.52 28.17 12.18
C GLY A 346 28.23 28.00 13.01
N THR A 347 28.00 26.86 13.67
CA THR A 347 26.89 26.72 14.62
C THR A 347 27.22 27.41 15.94
N ALA A 348 28.47 27.26 16.43
CA ALA A 348 28.97 27.97 17.60
C ALA A 348 28.88 29.49 17.40
N SER A 349 29.40 30.02 16.28
CA SER A 349 29.34 31.46 15.98
C SER A 349 27.92 32.00 15.87
N SER A 350 26.95 31.20 15.42
CA SER A 350 25.54 31.61 15.34
C SER A 350 24.87 31.65 16.71
N LEU A 351 25.24 30.74 17.62
CA LEU A 351 24.80 30.74 19.02
C LEU A 351 25.43 31.88 19.83
N GLU A 352 26.74 32.12 19.64
CA GLU A 352 27.48 33.25 20.22
C GLU A 352 26.83 34.59 19.79
N ALA A 353 26.52 34.75 18.51
CA ALA A 353 25.81 35.93 17.98
C ALA A 353 24.38 36.09 18.54
N ALA A 354 23.72 34.99 18.94
CA ALA A 354 22.44 34.99 19.64
C ALA A 354 22.56 35.23 21.16
N GLY A 355 23.76 35.53 21.67
CA GLY A 355 24.02 35.80 23.09
C GLY A 355 24.10 34.55 23.96
N VAL A 356 24.27 33.37 23.37
CA VAL A 356 24.38 32.08 24.05
C VAL A 356 25.86 31.72 24.21
N ASN A 357 26.32 31.52 25.45
CA ASN A 357 27.69 31.04 25.71
C ASN A 357 27.83 29.60 25.21
N VAL A 358 28.90 29.34 24.46
CA VAL A 358 29.21 28.05 23.83
C VAL A 358 30.64 27.66 24.19
N THR A 359 30.85 26.38 24.50
CA THR A 359 32.16 25.73 24.50
C THR A 359 32.36 25.10 23.13
N LYS A 360 33.46 25.38 22.44
CA LYS A 360 33.73 24.78 21.12
C LYS A 360 34.17 23.32 21.28
N VAL A 361 33.89 22.47 20.29
CA VAL A 361 34.29 21.06 20.33
C VAL A 361 35.81 20.92 20.46
N GLU A 362 36.58 21.79 19.78
CA GLU A 362 38.05 21.83 19.88
C GLU A 362 38.58 21.99 21.33
N GLU A 363 37.83 22.68 22.20
CA GLU A 363 38.18 22.88 23.61
C GLU A 363 38.04 21.60 24.44
N ILE A 364 37.16 20.67 24.02
CA ILE A 364 36.86 19.40 24.73
C ILE A 364 37.65 18.23 24.12
N THR A 365 37.97 18.28 22.83
CA THR A 365 38.85 17.30 22.19
C THR A 365 40.33 17.57 22.46
N HIS A 366 40.68 18.83 22.76
CA HIS A 366 42.06 19.32 22.74
C HIS A 366 42.78 19.06 21.40
N PHE A 367 42.00 18.99 20.32
CA PHE A 367 42.46 18.61 18.99
C PHE A 367 41.94 19.62 17.95
N PRO A 368 42.81 20.17 17.09
CA PRO A 368 42.44 21.22 16.15
C PRO A 368 41.53 20.72 15.03
N GLU A 369 40.81 21.64 14.38
CA GLU A 369 40.14 21.34 13.11
C GLU A 369 41.19 21.03 12.03
N MET A 370 41.01 19.91 11.31
CA MET A 370 41.91 19.47 10.24
C MET A 370 41.12 18.79 9.12
N LEU A 371 41.76 18.61 7.96
CA LEU A 371 41.14 18.06 6.74
C LEU A 371 39.84 18.80 6.39
N ASP A 372 39.90 20.14 6.40
CA ASP A 372 38.79 21.04 6.07
C ASP A 372 37.51 20.77 6.87
N GLY A 373 37.68 20.32 8.12
CA GLY A 373 36.59 20.04 9.06
C GLY A 373 35.99 18.62 8.97
N ARG A 374 36.47 17.77 8.06
CA ARG A 374 35.95 16.40 7.83
C ARG A 374 35.97 15.49 9.06
N VAL A 375 36.89 15.71 10.01
CA VAL A 375 37.08 14.84 11.19
C VAL A 375 36.77 15.50 12.54
N LYS A 376 36.27 16.75 12.55
CA LYS A 376 36.18 17.61 13.75
C LYS A 376 35.40 17.04 14.95
N THR A 377 34.43 16.15 14.73
CA THR A 377 33.64 15.51 15.80
C THR A 377 33.94 14.02 16.00
N LEU A 378 34.80 13.41 15.17
CA LEU A 378 35.12 11.98 15.19
C LEU A 378 36.15 11.65 16.29
N HIS A 379 35.86 12.05 17.53
CA HIS A 379 36.79 11.99 18.65
C HIS A 379 36.23 11.18 19.84
N PRO A 380 37.04 10.39 20.57
CA PRO A 380 36.60 9.67 21.77
C PRO A 380 35.99 10.56 22.86
N SER A 381 36.49 11.78 23.08
CA SER A 381 35.89 12.72 24.06
C SER A 381 34.46 13.13 23.71
N VAL A 382 34.08 13.05 22.42
CA VAL A 382 32.71 13.34 21.97
C VAL A 382 31.88 12.05 22.01
N HIS A 383 32.32 11.01 21.29
CA HIS A 383 31.54 9.78 21.16
C HIS A 383 31.47 8.96 22.45
N GLY A 384 32.50 8.98 23.30
CA GLY A 384 32.47 8.37 24.64
C GLY A 384 31.44 9.04 25.54
N GLY A 385 31.40 10.38 25.54
CA GLY A 385 30.40 11.17 26.27
C GLY A 385 28.95 10.93 25.81
N ILE A 386 28.75 10.50 24.56
CA ILE A 386 27.43 10.15 23.99
C ILE A 386 27.09 8.66 24.22
N LEU A 387 28.05 7.74 24.06
CA LEU A 387 27.80 6.29 24.05
C LEU A 387 27.97 5.61 25.43
N ALA A 388 28.51 6.31 26.43
CA ALA A 388 28.61 5.76 27.78
C ALA A 388 27.21 5.49 28.35
N ARG A 389 26.96 4.22 28.67
CA ARG A 389 25.76 3.80 29.38
C ARG A 389 25.87 4.20 30.84
N ARG A 390 24.99 5.07 31.30
CA ARG A 390 24.99 5.59 32.67
C ARG A 390 24.55 4.56 33.70
N ASP A 391 23.88 3.50 33.24
CA ASP A 391 23.56 2.31 34.04
C ASP A 391 24.72 1.30 34.18
N GLN A 392 25.89 1.56 33.59
CA GLN A 392 27.09 0.74 33.70
C GLN A 392 28.20 1.50 34.42
N GLU A 393 28.48 1.14 35.67
CA GLU A 393 29.49 1.79 36.51
C GLU A 393 30.88 1.82 35.84
N HIS A 394 31.27 0.73 35.17
CA HIS A 394 32.56 0.65 34.47
C HIS A 394 32.68 1.62 33.27
N HIS A 395 31.57 1.99 32.61
CA HIS A 395 31.60 3.05 31.58
C HIS A 395 31.88 4.41 32.22
N LEU A 396 31.18 4.75 33.31
CA LEU A 396 31.38 6.03 34.01
C LEU A 396 32.77 6.13 34.63
N LYS A 397 33.32 5.03 35.16
CA LYS A 397 34.71 4.96 35.63
C LYS A 397 35.70 5.24 34.49
N ALA A 398 35.52 4.59 33.33
CA ALA A 398 36.39 4.82 32.16
C ALA A 398 36.31 6.27 31.65
N LEU A 399 35.12 6.90 31.65
CA LEU A 399 35.01 8.32 31.31
C LEU A 399 35.78 9.21 32.29
N ASN A 400 35.61 9.00 33.60
CA ASN A 400 36.29 9.77 34.64
C ASN A 400 37.82 9.61 34.58
N GLU A 401 38.32 8.39 34.33
CA GLU A 401 39.76 8.10 34.18
C GLU A 401 40.39 8.87 33.00
N HIS A 402 39.62 9.14 31.94
CA HIS A 402 40.07 9.85 30.75
C HIS A 402 39.61 11.33 30.70
N GLY A 403 38.96 11.83 31.77
CA GLY A 403 38.47 13.21 31.83
C GLY A 403 37.32 13.55 30.86
N ILE A 404 36.57 12.56 30.39
CA ILE A 404 35.53 12.74 29.36
C ILE A 404 34.18 13.08 30.01
N GLY A 405 33.57 14.19 29.60
CA GLY A 405 32.22 14.60 30.02
C GLY A 405 31.10 13.83 29.32
N THR A 406 29.89 13.84 29.89
CA THR A 406 28.70 13.17 29.32
C THR A 406 27.75 14.16 28.66
N PHE A 407 27.19 13.79 27.50
CA PHE A 407 26.12 14.54 26.86
C PHE A 407 24.74 14.00 27.23
N ASP A 408 23.79 14.90 27.50
CA ASP A 408 22.38 14.61 27.78
C ASP A 408 21.49 14.84 26.56
N VAL A 409 21.87 15.78 25.70
CA VAL A 409 21.14 16.19 24.49
C VAL A 409 22.13 16.31 23.34
N VAL A 410 21.76 15.79 22.17
CA VAL A 410 22.50 15.90 20.91
C VAL A 410 21.53 16.39 19.84
N VAL A 411 21.72 17.62 19.36
CA VAL A 411 20.90 18.23 18.30
C VAL A 411 21.74 18.38 17.04
N VAL A 412 21.41 17.59 16.02
CA VAL A 412 22.17 17.51 14.76
C VAL A 412 21.21 17.29 13.61
N ASN A 413 21.12 18.25 12.70
CA ASN A 413 20.49 18.06 11.40
C ASN A 413 21.56 17.98 10.30
N LEU A 414 21.32 17.13 9.31
CA LEU A 414 22.27 16.89 8.24
C LEU A 414 22.22 17.99 7.19
N TYR A 415 23.33 18.14 6.46
CA TYR A 415 23.34 18.99 5.27
C TYR A 415 22.29 18.49 4.26
N PRO A 416 21.51 19.38 3.61
CA PRO A 416 20.44 18.99 2.68
C PRO A 416 21.02 18.53 1.34
N PHE A 417 21.76 17.42 1.36
CA PHE A 417 22.54 16.85 0.26
C PHE A 417 21.72 16.73 -1.02
N TYR A 418 20.54 16.10 -0.94
CA TYR A 418 19.65 15.92 -2.09
C TYR A 418 19.29 17.26 -2.76
N ASN A 419 18.93 18.28 -1.96
CA ASN A 419 18.61 19.60 -2.49
C ASN A 419 19.84 20.24 -3.14
N LYS A 420 21.03 20.13 -2.54
CA LYS A 420 22.26 20.66 -3.11
C LYS A 420 22.58 20.03 -4.47
N VAL A 421 22.59 18.69 -4.56
CA VAL A 421 22.96 17.97 -5.79
C VAL A 421 21.86 17.96 -6.87
N THR A 422 20.65 18.44 -6.56
CA THR A 422 19.55 18.62 -7.54
C THR A 422 19.29 20.08 -7.92
N SER A 423 19.81 21.05 -7.15
CA SER A 423 19.59 22.50 -7.38
C SER A 423 20.32 23.09 -8.60
N GLY A 424 21.17 22.31 -9.28
CA GLY A 424 21.91 22.74 -10.46
C GLY A 424 22.97 21.72 -10.87
N VAL A 425 23.83 22.10 -11.82
CA VAL A 425 25.01 21.29 -12.17
C VAL A 425 26.08 21.48 -11.11
N ILE A 426 26.42 20.41 -10.41
CA ILE A 426 27.51 20.32 -9.43
C ILE A 426 28.59 19.37 -9.99
N SER A 427 29.87 19.61 -9.71
CA SER A 427 30.91 18.64 -10.07
C SER A 427 30.78 17.35 -9.24
N PHE A 428 31.43 16.27 -9.69
CA PHE A 428 31.47 15.04 -8.90
C PHE A 428 32.21 15.27 -7.58
N GLU A 429 33.32 16.01 -7.65
CA GLU A 429 34.19 16.38 -6.54
C GLU A 429 33.44 17.23 -5.50
N ASP A 430 32.77 18.30 -5.93
CA ASP A 430 31.92 19.11 -5.05
C ASP A 430 30.80 18.27 -4.42
N GLY A 431 30.20 17.34 -5.18
CA GLY A 431 29.20 16.41 -4.66
C GLY A 431 29.76 15.54 -3.52
N ILE A 432 30.97 14.99 -3.68
CA ILE A 432 31.67 14.21 -2.65
C ILE A 432 31.98 15.05 -1.41
N GLU A 433 32.42 16.31 -1.54
CA GLU A 433 32.67 17.19 -0.38
C GLU A 433 31.40 17.51 0.44
N ASN A 434 30.21 17.39 -0.15
CA ASN A 434 28.94 17.64 0.55
C ASN A 434 28.38 16.39 1.27
N ILE A 435 29.11 15.26 1.27
CA ILE A 435 28.74 14.05 2.03
C ILE A 435 29.23 14.18 3.49
N ASP A 436 28.30 14.25 4.43
CA ASP A 436 28.56 14.42 5.86
C ASP A 436 28.87 13.08 6.53
N ILE A 437 30.04 12.98 7.17
CA ILE A 437 30.46 11.82 7.96
C ILE A 437 30.21 12.04 9.47
N GLY A 438 30.40 13.28 9.93
CA GLY A 438 30.31 13.63 11.35
C GLY A 438 28.87 13.63 11.86
N GLY A 439 27.96 14.25 11.10
CA GLY A 439 26.54 14.34 11.42
C GLY A 439 25.88 12.97 11.62
N PRO A 440 25.91 12.05 10.63
CA PRO A 440 25.29 10.73 10.77
C PRO A 440 25.91 9.92 11.91
N THR A 441 27.22 10.06 12.16
CA THR A 441 27.91 9.36 13.25
C THR A 441 27.44 9.86 14.62
N LEU A 442 27.28 11.17 14.81
CA LEU A 442 26.71 11.76 16.04
C LEU A 442 25.25 11.32 16.27
N ILE A 443 24.41 11.42 15.22
CA ILE A 443 22.99 11.05 15.28
C ILE A 443 22.84 9.58 15.67
N ARG A 444 23.56 8.66 15.00
CA ARG A 444 23.52 7.22 15.28
C ARG A 444 24.05 6.90 16.68
N ALA A 445 25.09 7.58 17.14
CA ALA A 445 25.64 7.39 18.48
C ALA A 445 24.61 7.76 19.57
N ALA A 446 23.98 8.92 19.45
CA ALA A 446 22.97 9.39 20.41
C ALA A 446 21.70 8.53 20.37
N ALA A 447 21.21 8.17 19.17
CA ALA A 447 20.05 7.28 19.00
C ALA A 447 20.29 5.87 19.56
N LYS A 448 21.51 5.33 19.43
CA LYS A 448 21.90 4.05 20.06
C LYS A 448 21.81 4.13 21.59
N ASN A 449 22.20 5.26 22.20
CA ASN A 449 22.18 5.46 23.64
C ASN A 449 20.95 6.24 24.14
N HIS A 450 19.81 6.15 23.45
CA HIS A 450 18.60 6.96 23.70
C HIS A 450 18.03 6.90 25.12
N LYS A 451 18.36 5.84 25.89
CA LYS A 451 18.03 5.72 27.32
C LYS A 451 18.61 6.89 28.12
N ASP A 452 19.83 7.28 27.81
CA ASP A 452 20.64 8.24 28.56
C ASP A 452 20.79 9.59 27.82
N VAL A 453 20.67 9.60 26.49
CA VAL A 453 20.86 10.78 25.62
C VAL A 453 19.62 11.06 24.77
N LEU A 454 19.14 12.29 24.73
CA LEU A 454 18.09 12.73 23.80
C LEU A 454 18.73 13.16 22.47
N VAL A 455 18.25 12.62 21.35
CA VAL A 455 18.70 12.99 20.00
C VAL A 455 17.60 13.76 19.27
N VAL A 456 17.92 14.90 18.67
CA VAL A 456 16.97 15.67 17.85
C VAL A 456 17.59 16.03 16.51
N VAL A 457 16.84 15.82 15.44
CA VAL A 457 17.30 15.96 14.04
C VAL A 457 16.48 16.96 13.22
N ASP A 458 15.51 17.62 13.86
CA ASP A 458 14.46 18.41 13.22
C ASP A 458 14.03 19.54 14.17
N HIS A 459 13.82 20.74 13.65
CA HIS A 459 13.48 21.91 14.45
C HIS A 459 12.04 21.89 14.95
N GLU A 460 11.14 21.18 14.26
CA GLU A 460 9.75 20.97 14.72
C GLU A 460 9.67 20.29 16.09
N ASP A 461 10.69 19.52 16.48
CA ASP A 461 10.74 18.83 17.78
C ASP A 461 11.26 19.72 18.94
N TYR A 462 11.82 20.90 18.67
CA TYR A 462 12.42 21.76 19.71
C TYR A 462 11.44 22.13 20.85
N PRO A 463 10.17 22.51 20.60
CA PRO A 463 9.24 22.83 21.69
C PRO A 463 8.97 21.60 22.58
N ALA A 464 8.77 20.43 22.00
CA ALA A 464 8.52 19.18 22.72
C ALA A 464 9.75 18.73 23.52
N LEU A 465 10.96 18.91 22.98
CA LEU A 465 12.21 18.69 23.71
C LEU A 465 12.29 19.59 24.97
N LEU A 466 12.03 20.88 24.82
CA LEU A 466 12.12 21.83 25.95
C LEU A 466 11.04 21.57 27.01
N GLU A 467 9.83 21.21 26.61
CA GLU A 467 8.77 20.77 27.53
C GLU A 467 9.16 19.48 28.28
N TYR A 468 9.67 18.47 27.56
CA TYR A 468 10.19 17.24 28.16
C TYR A 468 11.27 17.53 29.20
N LEU A 469 12.22 18.41 28.89
CA LEU A 469 13.33 18.78 29.78
C LEU A 469 12.91 19.65 30.99
N GLN A 470 11.74 20.31 30.93
CA GLN A 470 11.10 20.96 32.07
C GLN A 470 10.31 19.98 32.95
N GLY A 471 9.85 18.87 32.35
CA GLY A 471 9.07 17.83 33.01
C GLY A 471 9.81 17.07 34.11
N LYS A 472 9.04 16.46 35.02
CA LYS A 472 9.56 15.58 36.09
C LYS A 472 9.35 14.09 35.83
N GLN A 473 8.92 13.71 34.62
CA GLN A 473 8.66 12.32 34.24
C GLN A 473 9.63 11.88 33.15
N ASP A 474 10.25 10.71 33.33
CA ASP A 474 11.09 10.08 32.32
C ASP A 474 10.21 9.34 31.29
N ASP A 475 9.82 10.02 30.22
CA ASP A 475 9.06 9.39 29.14
C ASP A 475 9.98 8.63 28.16
N GLN A 476 10.11 7.34 28.46
CA GLN A 476 10.82 6.35 27.65
C GLN A 476 10.23 6.13 26.24
N GLN A 477 8.97 6.54 25.97
CA GLN A 477 8.41 6.50 24.62
C GLN A 477 8.89 7.70 23.79
N PHE A 478 8.92 8.91 24.36
CA PHE A 478 9.49 10.08 23.70
C PHE A 478 10.96 9.85 23.29
N ARG A 479 11.78 9.31 24.20
CA ARG A 479 13.18 8.91 23.90
C ARG A 479 13.28 7.96 22.70
N LYS A 480 12.40 6.95 22.63
CA LYS A 480 12.39 5.95 21.54
C LYS A 480 11.87 6.52 20.22
N MET A 481 10.89 7.41 20.29
CA MET A 481 10.37 8.14 19.12
C MET A 481 11.47 8.99 18.49
N LEU A 482 12.19 9.76 19.31
CA LEU A 482 13.35 10.54 18.87
C LEU A 482 14.45 9.65 18.26
N ALA A 483 14.79 8.53 18.90
CA ALA A 483 15.76 7.57 18.38
C ALA A 483 15.33 6.95 17.03
N TRP A 484 14.05 6.63 16.87
CA TRP A 484 13.49 6.16 15.60
C TRP A 484 13.57 7.24 14.51
N LYS A 485 13.17 8.49 14.81
CA LYS A 485 13.23 9.63 13.88
C LYS A 485 14.68 9.89 13.45
N ALA A 486 15.64 9.79 14.38
CA ALA A 486 17.07 9.90 14.11
C ALA A 486 17.61 8.81 13.16
N PHE A 487 17.29 7.53 13.40
CA PHE A 487 17.68 6.46 12.47
C PHE A 487 16.98 6.58 11.10
N GLN A 488 15.72 6.99 11.06
CA GLN A 488 14.99 7.24 9.81
C GLN A 488 15.60 8.40 9.01
N HIS A 489 16.04 9.48 9.67
CA HIS A 489 16.69 10.61 9.03
C HIS A 489 18.01 10.20 8.34
N VAL A 490 18.84 9.41 9.02
CA VAL A 490 20.08 8.88 8.43
C VAL A 490 19.80 7.88 7.31
N ALA A 491 18.84 6.96 7.47
CA ALA A 491 18.49 6.01 6.41
C ALA A 491 18.00 6.71 5.13
N SER A 492 17.24 7.80 5.26
CA SER A 492 16.82 8.64 4.12
C SER A 492 18.00 9.39 3.49
N TYR A 493 18.96 9.87 4.30
CA TYR A 493 20.17 10.54 3.83
C TYR A 493 21.07 9.59 3.02
N ASP A 494 21.40 8.42 3.58
CA ASP A 494 22.24 7.40 2.94
C ASP A 494 21.60 6.90 1.64
N SER A 495 20.26 6.79 1.58
CA SER A 495 19.52 6.46 0.35
C SER A 495 19.74 7.50 -0.74
N ALA A 496 19.67 8.79 -0.41
CA ALA A 496 19.87 9.88 -1.36
C ALA A 496 21.33 9.96 -1.87
N VAL A 497 22.31 9.72 -0.99
CA VAL A 497 23.73 9.63 -1.36
C VAL A 497 23.96 8.43 -2.30
N SER A 498 23.40 7.27 -1.98
CA SER A 498 23.50 6.06 -2.82
C SER A 498 22.85 6.24 -4.20
N GLU A 499 21.69 6.88 -4.27
CA GLU A 499 21.02 7.17 -5.54
C GLU A 499 21.83 8.15 -6.41
N TRP A 500 22.37 9.21 -5.80
CA TRP A 500 23.20 10.17 -6.51
C TRP A 500 24.49 9.53 -7.04
N LEU A 501 25.22 8.77 -6.21
CA LEU A 501 26.44 8.07 -6.61
C LEU A 501 26.20 7.10 -7.77
N TRP A 502 25.07 6.38 -7.78
CA TRP A 502 24.71 5.51 -8.90
C TRP A 502 24.54 6.30 -10.21
N LYS A 503 23.86 7.46 -10.17
CA LYS A 503 23.67 8.34 -11.34
C LYS A 503 24.98 8.90 -11.90
N GLN A 504 26.02 9.05 -11.08
CA GLN A 504 27.36 9.47 -11.55
C GLN A 504 28.18 8.32 -12.18
N SER A 505 27.71 7.08 -12.08
CA SER A 505 28.39 5.92 -12.68
C SER A 505 28.15 5.82 -14.19
N LYS A 506 28.98 5.02 -14.88
CA LYS A 506 28.77 4.66 -16.31
C LYS A 506 27.45 3.91 -16.58
N GLN A 507 26.73 3.50 -15.54
CA GLN A 507 25.45 2.80 -15.61
C GLN A 507 24.29 3.63 -15.02
N GLY A 508 24.50 4.92 -14.75
CA GLY A 508 23.52 5.79 -14.08
C GLY A 508 22.16 5.92 -14.77
N ASP A 509 22.09 5.70 -16.09
CA ASP A 509 20.84 5.65 -16.87
C ASP A 509 20.04 4.34 -16.70
N THR A 510 20.56 3.38 -15.94
CA THR A 510 19.91 2.08 -15.68
C THR A 510 19.45 1.96 -14.24
N PHE A 511 18.55 1.03 -13.96
CA PHE A 511 18.12 0.72 -12.61
C PHE A 511 19.28 0.15 -11.78
N PRO A 512 19.53 0.64 -10.55
CA PRO A 512 20.63 0.15 -9.73
C PRO A 512 20.40 -1.31 -9.29
N PRO A 513 21.47 -2.10 -9.07
CA PRO A 513 21.36 -3.50 -8.62
C PRO A 513 20.85 -3.62 -7.18
N SER A 514 20.83 -2.53 -6.42
CA SER A 514 20.21 -2.44 -5.10
C SER A 514 19.58 -1.06 -4.96
N PHE A 515 18.31 -1.02 -4.54
CA PHE A 515 17.49 0.19 -4.61
C PHE A 515 16.72 0.40 -3.31
N THR A 516 16.94 1.56 -2.68
CA THR A 516 16.29 1.91 -1.41
C THR A 516 15.33 3.06 -1.64
N VAL A 517 14.07 2.89 -1.21
CA VAL A 517 13.01 3.88 -1.39
C VAL A 517 12.62 4.45 -0.03
N PRO A 518 13.21 5.58 0.41
CA PRO A 518 12.80 6.25 1.64
C PRO A 518 11.42 6.88 1.44
N LEU A 519 10.44 6.49 2.27
CA LEU A 519 9.07 7.00 2.22
C LEU A 519 8.73 7.76 3.50
N SER A 520 8.11 8.93 3.34
CA SER A 520 7.54 9.72 4.44
C SER A 520 6.03 9.84 4.26
N LEU A 521 5.27 9.62 5.32
CA LEU A 521 3.81 9.81 5.32
C LEU A 521 3.50 11.31 5.27
N LYS A 522 3.27 11.86 4.06
CA LYS A 522 2.93 13.29 3.86
C LYS A 522 1.46 13.59 4.11
N SER A 523 0.57 12.76 3.62
CA SER A 523 -0.81 12.64 4.09
C SER A 523 -1.28 11.22 3.78
N THR A 524 -2.49 10.85 4.18
CA THR A 524 -3.06 9.56 3.75
C THR A 524 -3.32 9.53 2.23
N LEU A 525 -3.49 10.70 1.59
CA LEU A 525 -3.52 10.93 0.14
C LEU A 525 -2.14 11.31 -0.40
N ARG A 526 -1.81 10.90 -1.63
CA ARG A 526 -0.48 11.15 -2.24
C ARG A 526 -0.16 12.64 -2.31
N TYR A 527 -1.08 13.45 -2.86
CA TYR A 527 -0.98 14.92 -2.97
C TYR A 527 -2.35 15.62 -3.01
N ALA A 528 -3.32 15.17 -2.19
CA ALA A 528 -4.67 15.75 -2.21
C ALA A 528 -5.16 16.20 -0.83
N ILE A 529 -5.75 17.40 -0.78
CA ILE A 529 -6.39 17.99 0.39
C ILE A 529 -7.85 17.55 0.40
N GLN A 530 -8.28 16.87 1.46
CA GLN A 530 -9.69 16.51 1.65
C GLN A 530 -10.44 17.64 2.35
N HIS A 531 -11.20 18.43 1.60
CA HIS A 531 -11.98 19.57 2.10
C HIS A 531 -13.29 19.17 2.81
N HIS A 532 -13.77 17.95 2.59
CA HIS A 532 -15.04 17.44 3.16
C HIS A 532 -15.17 15.91 3.07
N GLY A 533 -16.15 15.36 3.80
CA GLY A 533 -16.61 13.98 3.63
C GLY A 533 -16.10 13.00 4.69
N LYS A 534 -16.32 11.71 4.43
CA LYS A 534 -15.81 10.60 5.26
C LYS A 534 -14.35 10.30 4.94
N GLU A 535 -13.67 9.60 5.83
CA GLU A 535 -12.37 8.96 5.53
C GLU A 535 -12.41 8.17 4.21
N MET A 536 -11.30 8.22 3.48
CA MET A 536 -11.09 7.52 2.22
C MET A 536 -10.87 6.01 2.48
N SER A 537 -11.54 5.14 1.74
CA SER A 537 -11.22 3.71 1.72
C SER A 537 -10.11 3.39 0.72
N TYR A 538 -9.47 2.21 0.82
CA TYR A 538 -8.46 1.75 -0.15
C TYR A 538 -8.91 1.88 -1.61
N ASN A 539 -10.14 1.48 -1.93
CA ASN A 539 -10.69 1.61 -3.29
C ASN A 539 -10.91 3.08 -3.68
N ASN A 540 -11.26 3.95 -2.73
CA ASN A 540 -11.37 5.39 -3.00
C ASN A 540 -10.03 6.00 -3.40
N TYR A 541 -8.91 5.56 -2.82
CA TYR A 541 -7.58 5.99 -3.25
C TYR A 541 -7.28 5.58 -4.69
N LEU A 542 -7.50 4.31 -5.03
CA LEU A 542 -7.23 3.79 -6.38
C LEU A 542 -8.12 4.44 -7.44
N ASP A 543 -9.42 4.59 -7.18
CA ASP A 543 -10.34 5.19 -8.13
C ASP A 543 -10.09 6.70 -8.26
N ALA A 544 -9.71 7.41 -7.18
CA ALA A 544 -9.42 8.85 -7.23
C ALA A 544 -8.09 9.13 -7.95
N ASP A 545 -7.07 8.32 -7.73
CA ASP A 545 -5.80 8.38 -8.46
C ASP A 545 -6.02 8.09 -9.96
N ALA A 546 -6.81 7.05 -10.30
CA ALA A 546 -7.16 6.76 -11.69
C ALA A 546 -7.94 7.91 -12.36
N ALA A 547 -8.91 8.52 -11.66
CA ALA A 547 -9.68 9.65 -12.19
C ALA A 547 -8.82 10.91 -12.35
N TRP A 548 -7.97 11.20 -11.36
CA TRP A 548 -7.09 12.36 -11.37
C TRP A 548 -6.01 12.26 -12.45
N ASN A 549 -5.35 11.11 -12.55
CA ASN A 549 -4.32 10.88 -13.56
C ASN A 549 -4.92 10.92 -14.97
N CYS A 550 -6.12 10.38 -15.19
CA CYS A 550 -6.80 10.47 -16.49
C CYS A 550 -7.21 11.91 -16.85
N VAL A 551 -7.83 12.67 -15.94
CA VAL A 551 -8.25 14.05 -16.27
C VAL A 551 -7.07 15.01 -16.45
N SER A 552 -5.95 14.73 -15.77
CA SER A 552 -4.71 15.53 -15.82
C SER A 552 -3.93 15.42 -17.14
N GLU A 553 -4.35 14.57 -18.06
CA GLU A 553 -3.69 14.37 -19.35
C GLU A 553 -4.24 15.32 -20.43
N PHE A 554 -5.41 15.91 -20.19
CA PHE A 554 -6.08 16.82 -21.11
C PHE A 554 -5.76 18.29 -20.77
N GLU A 555 -5.42 19.10 -21.77
CA GLU A 555 -5.21 20.55 -21.60
C GLU A 555 -6.50 21.37 -21.77
N SER A 556 -7.49 20.85 -22.51
CA SER A 556 -8.83 21.48 -22.64
C SER A 556 -9.71 21.16 -21.43
N PRO A 557 -10.69 22.00 -21.05
CA PRO A 557 -11.63 21.71 -19.96
C PRO A 557 -12.30 20.34 -20.15
N THR A 558 -12.09 19.44 -19.19
CA THR A 558 -12.42 18.02 -19.31
C THR A 558 -13.05 17.50 -18.03
N CYS A 559 -14.07 16.66 -18.20
CA CYS A 559 -14.65 15.85 -17.13
C CYS A 559 -14.34 14.37 -17.38
N VAL A 560 -13.90 13.67 -16.33
CA VAL A 560 -13.70 12.21 -16.31
C VAL A 560 -14.56 11.63 -15.19
N VAL A 561 -15.28 10.54 -15.48
CA VAL A 561 -15.97 9.74 -14.48
C VAL A 561 -15.36 8.35 -14.41
N VAL A 562 -14.88 7.94 -13.24
CA VAL A 562 -14.24 6.63 -12.99
C VAL A 562 -15.06 5.78 -12.03
N LYS A 563 -15.01 4.46 -12.26
CA LYS A 563 -15.45 3.45 -11.29
C LYS A 563 -14.57 2.21 -11.43
N HIS A 564 -14.03 1.71 -10.31
CA HIS A 564 -13.15 0.54 -10.28
C HIS A 564 -11.96 0.68 -11.24
N THR A 565 -11.23 1.78 -11.11
CA THR A 565 -10.02 2.18 -11.86
C THR A 565 -10.16 2.33 -13.38
N ASN A 566 -11.38 2.27 -13.93
CA ASN A 566 -11.65 2.46 -15.35
C ASN A 566 -12.50 3.74 -15.57
N PRO A 567 -12.17 4.60 -16.54
CA PRO A 567 -13.02 5.73 -16.92
C PRO A 567 -14.27 5.22 -17.63
N CYS A 568 -15.45 5.36 -17.00
CA CYS A 568 -16.72 4.98 -17.62
C CYS A 568 -17.30 6.07 -18.51
N GLY A 569 -16.78 7.29 -18.43
CA GLY A 569 -17.06 8.36 -19.38
C GLY A 569 -16.01 9.48 -19.29
N VAL A 570 -15.69 10.07 -20.43
CA VAL A 570 -14.70 11.15 -20.59
C VAL A 570 -15.22 12.10 -21.66
N ALA A 571 -15.16 13.41 -21.44
CA ALA A 571 -15.43 14.39 -22.48
C ALA A 571 -14.66 15.69 -22.25
N SER A 572 -14.15 16.28 -23.33
CA SER A 572 -13.47 17.57 -23.34
C SER A 572 -14.27 18.59 -24.16
N ARG A 573 -14.49 19.79 -23.61
CA ARG A 573 -15.25 20.88 -24.25
C ARG A 573 -14.67 22.24 -23.89
N GLN A 574 -15.13 23.29 -24.54
CA GLN A 574 -14.84 24.67 -24.10
C GLN A 574 -15.62 25.01 -22.82
N ASP A 575 -16.87 24.55 -22.70
CA ASP A 575 -17.66 24.63 -21.48
C ASP A 575 -17.52 23.34 -20.65
N VAL A 576 -17.09 23.49 -19.40
CA VAL A 576 -16.94 22.38 -18.45
C VAL A 576 -18.29 21.75 -18.04
N LEU A 577 -19.40 22.50 -18.13
CA LEU A 577 -20.75 21.95 -17.89
C LEU A 577 -21.14 20.96 -19.00
N GLU A 578 -20.89 21.32 -20.26
CA GLU A 578 -21.10 20.43 -21.40
C GLU A 578 -20.21 19.18 -21.30
N ALA A 579 -18.92 19.35 -20.95
CA ALA A 579 -18.01 18.23 -20.68
C ALA A 579 -18.56 17.31 -19.58
N TYR A 580 -19.08 17.86 -18.48
CA TYR A 580 -19.68 17.08 -17.39
C TYR A 580 -20.90 16.29 -17.87
N TRP A 581 -21.86 16.93 -18.54
CA TRP A 581 -23.06 16.26 -19.04
C TRP A 581 -22.74 15.13 -20.01
N LEU A 582 -21.81 15.35 -20.93
CA LEU A 582 -21.38 14.34 -21.91
C LEU A 582 -20.60 13.18 -21.28
N ALA A 583 -19.70 13.47 -20.33
CA ALA A 583 -18.99 12.42 -19.60
C ALA A 583 -19.95 11.52 -18.80
N VAL A 584 -21.03 12.08 -18.22
CA VAL A 584 -22.06 11.27 -17.54
C VAL A 584 -22.97 10.55 -18.54
N LYS A 585 -23.26 11.13 -19.72
CA LYS A 585 -24.05 10.48 -20.79
C LYS A 585 -23.40 9.19 -21.29
N GLY A 586 -22.06 9.11 -21.33
CA GLY A 586 -21.34 7.93 -21.86
C GLY A 586 -21.65 6.61 -21.12
N ASP A 587 -21.82 6.64 -19.80
CA ASP A 587 -22.35 5.51 -19.03
C ASP A 587 -22.97 5.98 -17.70
N PRO A 588 -24.24 6.44 -17.70
CA PRO A 588 -24.87 7.03 -16.53
C PRO A 588 -25.12 6.02 -15.40
N VAL A 589 -25.20 4.72 -15.74
CA VAL A 589 -25.39 3.62 -14.78
C VAL A 589 -24.09 3.33 -14.04
N SER A 590 -22.96 3.30 -14.76
CA SER A 590 -21.65 3.19 -14.13
C SER A 590 -21.28 4.46 -13.37
N ALA A 591 -21.55 5.65 -13.93
CA ALA A 591 -21.26 6.94 -13.28
C ALA A 591 -21.90 7.08 -11.89
N PHE A 592 -23.05 6.46 -11.64
CA PHE A 592 -23.71 6.48 -10.34
C PHE A 592 -22.87 5.74 -9.27
N GLY A 593 -22.48 6.47 -8.22
CA GLY A 593 -21.55 6.02 -7.19
C GLY A 593 -20.08 5.99 -7.64
N GLY A 594 -19.77 6.57 -8.79
CA GLY A 594 -18.40 6.75 -9.25
C GLY A 594 -17.67 7.91 -8.59
N ILE A 595 -16.52 8.23 -9.16
CA ILE A 595 -15.71 9.41 -8.87
C ILE A 595 -15.76 10.32 -10.09
N VAL A 596 -16.06 11.60 -9.88
CA VAL A 596 -16.03 12.62 -10.93
C VAL A 596 -14.82 13.52 -10.74
N ALA A 597 -14.06 13.74 -11.81
CA ALA A 597 -12.80 14.46 -11.83
C ALA A 597 -12.82 15.57 -12.90
N PHE A 598 -12.22 16.70 -12.58
CA PHE A 598 -12.12 17.88 -13.44
C PHE A 598 -10.67 18.39 -13.47
N ASN A 599 -10.18 18.84 -14.61
CA ASN A 599 -8.89 19.54 -14.73
C ASN A 599 -9.00 21.06 -14.57
N THR A 600 -10.18 21.59 -14.26
CA THR A 600 -10.45 23.01 -14.01
C THR A 600 -11.00 23.25 -12.59
N THR A 601 -10.86 24.48 -12.09
CA THR A 601 -11.42 24.91 -10.81
C THR A 601 -12.95 24.80 -10.83
N ILE A 602 -13.53 24.17 -9.80
CA ILE A 602 -14.99 24.08 -9.68
C ILE A 602 -15.55 25.35 -9.04
N ASP A 603 -16.41 26.06 -9.79
CA ASP A 603 -17.13 27.25 -9.36
C ASP A 603 -18.52 26.93 -8.76
N GLU A 604 -19.31 27.96 -8.42
CA GLU A 604 -20.68 27.76 -7.94
C GLU A 604 -21.65 27.14 -8.95
N VAL A 605 -21.43 27.32 -10.26
CA VAL A 605 -22.35 26.85 -11.30
C VAL A 605 -22.15 25.35 -11.48
N LEU A 606 -20.90 24.93 -11.71
CA LEU A 606 -20.54 23.53 -11.81
C LEU A 606 -20.75 22.79 -10.48
N ALA A 607 -20.48 23.42 -9.33
CA ALA A 607 -20.82 22.83 -8.03
C ALA A 607 -22.32 22.57 -7.87
N LYS A 608 -23.16 23.52 -8.29
CA LYS A 608 -24.62 23.36 -8.26
C LYS A 608 -25.04 22.26 -9.23
N GLU A 609 -24.46 22.21 -10.42
CA GLU A 609 -24.79 21.22 -11.44
C GLU A 609 -24.39 19.80 -11.00
N ILE A 610 -23.16 19.57 -10.55
CA ILE A 610 -22.73 18.28 -9.95
C ILE A 610 -23.68 17.85 -8.83
N ARG A 611 -24.17 18.80 -8.05
CA ARG A 611 -25.13 18.53 -6.98
C ARG A 611 -26.50 18.19 -7.57
N GLU A 612 -27.06 18.95 -8.49
CA GLU A 612 -28.47 18.87 -8.87
C GLU A 612 -28.75 18.00 -10.10
N PHE A 613 -27.73 17.61 -10.88
CA PHE A 613 -27.87 16.84 -12.10
C PHE A 613 -28.65 15.53 -11.88
N ARG A 614 -29.53 15.22 -12.83
CA ARG A 614 -30.35 14.00 -12.84
C ARG A 614 -29.77 13.01 -13.83
N SER A 615 -29.84 11.74 -13.49
CA SER A 615 -29.36 10.64 -14.32
C SER A 615 -30.06 10.68 -15.69
N PRO A 616 -29.31 10.69 -16.80
CA PRO A 616 -29.86 10.55 -18.14
C PRO A 616 -30.71 9.28 -18.34
N THR A 617 -30.59 8.27 -17.47
CA THR A 617 -31.35 7.01 -17.55
C THR A 617 -32.84 7.18 -17.21
N ASP A 618 -33.19 8.06 -16.28
CA ASP A 618 -34.58 8.20 -15.80
C ASP A 618 -35.07 9.66 -15.65
N GLY A 619 -34.18 10.65 -15.76
CA GLY A 619 -34.48 12.08 -15.58
C GLY A 619 -34.87 12.49 -14.15
N GLN A 620 -34.87 11.56 -13.19
CA GLN A 620 -35.45 11.74 -11.86
C GLN A 620 -34.44 11.50 -10.74
N THR A 621 -33.65 10.44 -10.85
CA THR A 621 -32.63 10.05 -9.88
C THR A 621 -31.49 11.05 -9.93
N ARG A 622 -31.27 11.77 -8.83
CA ARG A 622 -30.12 12.66 -8.66
C ARG A 622 -28.82 11.86 -8.73
N MET A 623 -27.84 12.33 -9.51
CA MET A 623 -26.54 11.68 -9.55
C MET A 623 -25.88 11.68 -8.17
N PHE A 624 -25.29 10.54 -7.82
CA PHE A 624 -24.54 10.32 -6.61
C PHE A 624 -23.09 10.04 -6.98
N TYR A 625 -22.16 10.74 -6.34
CA TYR A 625 -20.73 10.46 -6.44
C TYR A 625 -20.18 10.18 -5.05
N GLU A 626 -19.24 9.26 -4.94
CA GLU A 626 -18.49 9.09 -3.70
C GLU A 626 -17.49 10.24 -3.51
N ILE A 627 -16.90 10.72 -4.62
CA ILE A 627 -15.81 11.68 -4.64
C ILE A 627 -15.96 12.66 -5.80
N VAL A 628 -15.70 13.93 -5.54
CA VAL A 628 -15.39 14.97 -6.52
C VAL A 628 -13.92 15.35 -6.35
N VAL A 629 -13.14 15.39 -7.42
CA VAL A 629 -11.72 15.82 -7.41
C VAL A 629 -11.46 16.89 -8.48
N ALA A 630 -10.69 17.92 -8.12
CA ALA A 630 -10.37 19.06 -8.97
C ALA A 630 -9.03 19.71 -8.57
N PRO A 631 -8.41 20.55 -9.42
CA PRO A 631 -7.25 21.37 -9.04
C PRO A 631 -7.54 22.44 -7.98
N GLY A 632 -8.81 22.77 -7.76
CA GLY A 632 -9.24 23.80 -6.81
C GLY A 632 -10.75 24.03 -6.84
N TYR A 633 -11.23 24.84 -5.91
CA TYR A 633 -12.65 25.19 -5.75
C TYR A 633 -12.78 26.68 -5.44
N THR A 634 -13.81 27.36 -5.95
CA THR A 634 -14.21 28.66 -5.36
C THR A 634 -14.82 28.43 -3.98
N GLU A 635 -14.73 29.41 -3.08
CA GLU A 635 -15.27 29.29 -1.72
C GLU A 635 -16.77 28.90 -1.73
N LYS A 636 -17.53 29.56 -2.60
CA LYS A 636 -18.97 29.32 -2.82
C LYS A 636 -19.25 27.98 -3.52
N GLY A 637 -18.42 27.58 -4.49
CA GLY A 637 -18.51 26.25 -5.11
C GLY A 637 -18.29 25.13 -4.08
N LEU A 638 -17.31 25.30 -3.21
CA LEU A 638 -17.04 24.37 -2.11
C LEU A 638 -18.20 24.31 -1.11
N GLU A 639 -18.81 25.44 -0.74
CA GLU A 639 -20.00 25.48 0.11
C GLU A 639 -21.18 24.71 -0.50
N ILE A 640 -21.46 24.91 -1.79
CA ILE A 640 -22.56 24.25 -2.52
C ILE A 640 -22.35 22.72 -2.61
N LEU A 641 -21.12 22.28 -2.90
CA LEU A 641 -20.76 20.85 -2.92
C LEU A 641 -20.91 20.20 -1.53
N LYS A 642 -20.42 20.86 -0.47
CA LYS A 642 -20.60 20.43 0.93
C LYS A 642 -22.08 20.28 1.25
N GLY A 643 -22.83 21.38 1.13
CA GLY A 643 -24.27 21.45 1.36
C GLY A 643 -24.73 20.68 2.60
N LYS A 644 -25.68 19.77 2.43
CA LYS A 644 -26.15 18.83 3.48
C LYS A 644 -25.50 17.44 3.41
N SER A 645 -24.52 17.23 2.53
CA SER A 645 -23.87 15.93 2.39
C SER A 645 -22.95 15.66 3.59
N LYS A 646 -22.97 14.44 4.13
CA LYS A 646 -21.99 13.96 5.13
C LYS A 646 -21.08 12.86 4.59
N THR A 647 -21.19 12.54 3.31
CA THR A 647 -20.56 11.35 2.70
C THR A 647 -19.70 11.67 1.49
N LEU A 648 -20.11 12.66 0.68
CA LEU A 648 -19.34 13.12 -0.47
C LEU A 648 -17.98 13.61 -0.02
N ARG A 649 -16.92 13.05 -0.60
CA ARG A 649 -15.54 13.49 -0.37
C ARG A 649 -15.19 14.51 -1.44
N ILE A 650 -14.59 15.61 -1.03
CA ILE A 650 -14.21 16.71 -1.92
C ILE A 650 -12.70 16.83 -1.81
N LEU A 651 -12.01 16.56 -2.91
CA LEU A 651 -10.56 16.48 -2.97
C LEU A 651 -10.02 17.60 -3.87
N GLU A 652 -9.07 18.37 -3.36
CA GLU A 652 -8.23 19.27 -4.16
C GLU A 652 -6.89 18.57 -4.40
N ALA A 653 -6.49 18.39 -5.65
CA ALA A 653 -5.29 17.65 -6.02
C ALA A 653 -4.40 18.48 -6.97
N LYS A 654 -3.10 18.20 -7.02
CA LYS A 654 -2.17 18.86 -7.96
C LYS A 654 -1.71 17.88 -9.04
N ARG A 655 -1.49 18.38 -10.26
CA ARG A 655 -0.94 17.59 -11.37
C ARG A 655 0.45 17.11 -10.97
N SER A 656 0.70 15.81 -11.15
CA SER A 656 2.02 15.21 -10.91
C SER A 656 3.03 15.71 -11.94
N GLY A 657 4.32 15.75 -11.58
CA GLY A 657 5.38 15.91 -12.58
C GLY A 657 5.52 14.67 -13.46
N LYS A 658 6.15 14.83 -14.64
CA LYS A 658 6.56 13.72 -15.52
C LYS A 658 7.85 13.05 -14.99
N GLY A 659 8.15 11.84 -15.47
CA GLY A 659 9.37 11.09 -15.14
C GLY A 659 9.37 10.51 -13.73
N LEU A 660 8.20 10.24 -13.14
CA LEU A 660 8.08 9.68 -11.81
C LEU A 660 8.31 8.18 -11.81
N LEU A 661 8.82 7.66 -10.70
CA LEU A 661 8.94 6.22 -10.53
C LEU A 661 7.58 5.58 -10.21
N SER A 662 7.23 4.55 -10.96
CA SER A 662 6.10 3.67 -10.70
C SER A 662 6.60 2.37 -10.07
N LEU A 663 6.06 2.04 -8.90
CA LEU A 663 6.37 0.83 -8.14
C LEU A 663 5.13 -0.05 -8.04
N ARG A 664 5.24 -1.30 -8.47
CA ARG A 664 4.16 -2.28 -8.40
C ARG A 664 4.59 -3.50 -7.59
N GLN A 665 3.88 -3.77 -6.50
CA GLN A 665 4.14 -4.96 -5.69
C GLN A 665 3.81 -6.23 -6.47
N VAL A 666 4.68 -7.23 -6.34
CA VAL A 666 4.49 -8.61 -6.80
C VAL A 666 4.79 -9.57 -5.65
N SER A 667 4.42 -10.85 -5.80
CA SER A 667 4.76 -11.87 -4.81
C SER A 667 6.27 -11.92 -4.60
N GLY A 668 6.73 -11.70 -3.36
CA GLY A 668 8.16 -11.69 -3.03
C GLY A 668 8.93 -10.44 -3.42
N GLY A 669 8.32 -9.36 -3.94
CA GLY A 669 9.09 -8.17 -4.32
C GLY A 669 8.32 -7.03 -4.98
N TRP A 670 9.05 -6.22 -5.74
CA TRP A 670 8.56 -5.04 -6.45
C TRP A 670 9.04 -5.03 -7.90
N LEU A 671 8.18 -4.55 -8.80
CA LEU A 671 8.55 -4.10 -10.13
C LEU A 671 8.69 -2.58 -10.09
N ALA A 672 9.75 -2.07 -10.72
CA ALA A 672 10.01 -0.65 -10.88
C ALA A 672 10.10 -0.30 -12.36
N GLN A 673 9.42 0.78 -12.75
CA GLN A 673 9.44 1.34 -14.10
C GLN A 673 9.24 2.86 -14.06
N GLU A 674 9.56 3.56 -15.14
CA GLU A 674 9.20 4.98 -15.30
C GLU A 674 7.67 5.10 -15.54
N SER A 675 7.06 6.22 -15.14
CA SER A 675 5.69 6.56 -15.50
C SER A 675 5.51 6.67 -17.01
N ASP A 676 4.37 6.21 -17.52
CA ASP A 676 3.98 6.46 -18.90
C ASP A 676 3.39 7.88 -19.00
N ASP A 677 4.25 8.85 -19.29
CA ASP A 677 3.88 10.26 -19.44
C ASP A 677 3.70 10.69 -20.91
N LEU A 678 3.55 9.73 -21.83
CA LEU A 678 3.36 10.01 -23.25
C LEU A 678 1.92 10.48 -23.53
N THR A 679 1.80 11.62 -24.20
CA THR A 679 0.53 12.17 -24.71
C THR A 679 0.49 12.04 -26.24
N PRO A 680 -0.66 12.27 -26.91
CA PRO A 680 -0.75 12.19 -28.38
C PRO A 680 0.19 13.16 -29.13
N GLU A 681 0.63 14.24 -28.48
CA GLU A 681 1.61 15.20 -29.00
C GLU A 681 3.04 14.63 -28.99
N ASN A 682 3.30 13.59 -28.20
CA ASN A 682 4.58 12.88 -28.14
C ASN A 682 4.64 11.68 -29.10
N ILE A 683 3.60 11.47 -29.90
CA ILE A 683 3.38 10.26 -30.70
C ILE A 683 3.06 10.62 -32.16
N THR A 684 3.73 9.96 -33.10
CA THR A 684 3.43 10.11 -34.53
C THR A 684 2.35 9.13 -34.96
N PHE A 685 1.14 9.63 -35.23
CA PHE A 685 0.05 8.86 -35.82
C PHE A 685 0.28 8.76 -37.33
N THR A 686 0.68 7.57 -37.80
CA THR A 686 1.04 7.33 -39.21
C THR A 686 -0.12 6.68 -39.95
N THR A 687 -0.69 7.35 -40.94
CA THR A 687 -1.66 6.73 -41.86
C THR A 687 -0.99 5.60 -42.65
N VAL A 688 -1.59 4.40 -42.61
CA VAL A 688 -1.11 3.21 -43.34
C VAL A 688 -2.15 2.62 -44.31
N SER A 689 -3.40 3.03 -44.19
CA SER A 689 -4.48 2.80 -45.16
C SER A 689 -4.45 3.80 -46.32
N ASP A 690 -5.09 3.45 -47.42
CA ASP A 690 -5.26 4.29 -48.61
C ASP A 690 -6.08 5.57 -48.30
N ARG A 691 -7.09 5.46 -47.42
CA ARG A 691 -7.86 6.62 -46.93
C ARG A 691 -7.11 7.29 -45.78
N ALA A 692 -6.75 8.56 -45.94
CA ALA A 692 -6.34 9.42 -44.83
C ALA A 692 -7.56 9.88 -44.00
N PRO A 693 -7.44 9.98 -42.66
CA PRO A 693 -8.52 10.50 -41.82
C PRO A 693 -8.73 11.99 -42.10
N GLN A 694 -9.96 12.46 -41.86
CA GLN A 694 -10.26 13.88 -41.77
C GLN A 694 -9.67 14.48 -40.48
N GLU A 695 -9.64 15.81 -40.36
CA GLU A 695 -9.03 16.50 -39.21
C GLU A 695 -9.78 16.24 -37.89
N ASP A 696 -11.11 16.16 -37.95
CA ASP A 696 -11.98 15.76 -36.84
C ASP A 696 -11.77 14.29 -36.45
N GLU A 697 -11.74 13.38 -37.43
CA GLU A 697 -11.41 11.96 -37.21
C GLU A 697 -10.02 11.78 -36.55
N LEU A 698 -9.00 12.53 -36.99
CA LEU A 698 -7.66 12.48 -36.39
C LEU A 698 -7.64 13.05 -34.96
N SER A 699 -8.42 14.10 -34.68
CA SER A 699 -8.61 14.65 -33.34
C SER A 699 -9.26 13.62 -32.42
N ASP A 700 -10.35 13.00 -32.86
CA ASP A 700 -11.06 11.96 -32.12
C ASP A 700 -10.20 10.69 -31.91
N ALA A 701 -9.35 10.32 -32.87
CA ALA A 701 -8.40 9.22 -32.74
C ALA A 701 -7.34 9.49 -31.66
N LYS A 702 -6.82 10.73 -31.58
CA LYS A 702 -5.90 11.15 -30.51
C LYS A 702 -6.58 11.16 -29.14
N PHE A 703 -7.81 11.67 -29.07
CA PHE A 703 -8.62 11.65 -27.85
C PHE A 703 -8.94 10.22 -27.39
N ALA A 704 -9.33 9.33 -28.31
CA ALA A 704 -9.58 7.93 -28.04
C ALA A 704 -8.32 7.20 -27.56
N TRP A 705 -7.16 7.47 -28.17
CA TRP A 705 -5.87 6.93 -27.75
C TRP A 705 -5.51 7.37 -26.33
N LEU A 706 -5.68 8.66 -26.01
CA LEU A 706 -5.41 9.16 -24.66
C LEU A 706 -6.37 8.55 -23.63
N CYS A 707 -7.64 8.34 -23.99
CA CYS A 707 -8.59 7.63 -23.15
C CYS A 707 -8.20 6.15 -22.92
N VAL A 708 -7.80 5.41 -23.97
CA VAL A 708 -7.56 3.96 -23.87
C VAL A 708 -6.38 3.62 -22.96
N LYS A 709 -5.38 4.51 -22.85
CA LYS A 709 -4.27 4.47 -21.88
C LYS A 709 -4.70 4.29 -20.41
N HIS A 710 -5.88 4.80 -20.04
CA HIS A 710 -6.43 4.71 -18.67
C HIS A 710 -7.43 3.57 -18.49
N VAL A 711 -7.80 2.87 -19.56
CA VAL A 711 -8.69 1.70 -19.52
C VAL A 711 -7.85 0.43 -19.31
N LYS A 712 -8.31 -0.52 -18.50
CA LYS A 712 -7.55 -1.74 -18.23
C LYS A 712 -7.61 -2.72 -19.41
N SER A 713 -6.45 -3.29 -19.74
CA SER A 713 -6.22 -4.14 -20.93
C SER A 713 -6.92 -5.51 -20.89
N ASN A 714 -7.25 -6.11 -22.04
CA ASN A 714 -7.24 -5.49 -23.37
C ASN A 714 -8.33 -4.42 -23.45
N ALA A 715 -8.00 -3.26 -24.01
CA ALA A 715 -8.87 -2.10 -23.98
C ALA A 715 -9.20 -1.59 -25.39
N ILE A 716 -10.48 -1.29 -25.59
CA ILE A 716 -10.99 -0.59 -26.77
C ILE A 716 -11.78 0.63 -26.29
N VAL A 717 -11.50 1.80 -26.87
CA VAL A 717 -12.30 3.01 -26.71
C VAL A 717 -12.86 3.44 -28.07
N ILE A 718 -14.15 3.75 -28.11
CA ILE A 718 -14.82 4.42 -29.22
C ILE A 718 -15.15 5.85 -28.75
N ALA A 719 -14.71 6.85 -29.51
CA ALA A 719 -14.93 8.25 -29.19
C ALA A 719 -15.31 9.06 -30.43
N LYS A 720 -16.10 10.12 -30.23
CA LYS A 720 -16.48 11.06 -31.28
C LYS A 720 -16.69 12.46 -30.72
N ASN A 721 -16.29 13.49 -31.45
CA ASN A 721 -16.28 14.88 -31.02
C ASN A 721 -15.69 15.05 -29.61
N ASN A 722 -14.47 14.58 -29.35
CA ASN A 722 -13.80 14.61 -28.04
C ASN A 722 -14.68 14.10 -26.87
N CYS A 723 -15.46 13.05 -27.10
CA CYS A 723 -16.31 12.40 -26.10
C CYS A 723 -16.23 10.89 -26.25
N MET A 724 -16.00 10.18 -25.14
CA MET A 724 -16.03 8.72 -25.07
C MET A 724 -17.47 8.24 -25.19
N LEU A 725 -17.78 7.56 -26.30
CA LEU A 725 -19.09 6.95 -26.55
C LEU A 725 -19.19 5.55 -25.92
N GLY A 726 -18.07 4.83 -25.85
CA GLY A 726 -18.03 3.50 -25.26
C GLY A 726 -16.61 3.03 -24.99
N MET A 727 -16.45 2.24 -23.93
CA MET A 727 -15.20 1.54 -23.63
C MET A 727 -15.47 0.09 -23.22
N GLY A 728 -14.61 -0.80 -23.70
CA GLY A 728 -14.56 -2.20 -23.30
C GLY A 728 -13.21 -2.50 -22.66
N SER A 729 -13.25 -3.01 -21.43
CA SER A 729 -12.08 -3.12 -20.56
C SER A 729 -11.91 -4.52 -19.98
N GLY A 730 -10.67 -4.87 -19.66
CA GLY A 730 -10.31 -6.02 -18.84
C GLY A 730 -10.51 -7.38 -19.50
N GLN A 731 -10.76 -7.46 -20.81
CA GLN A 731 -11.05 -8.73 -21.47
C GLN A 731 -9.76 -9.47 -21.88
N PRO A 732 -9.71 -10.80 -21.72
CA PRO A 732 -8.64 -11.62 -22.30
C PRO A 732 -8.63 -11.60 -23.84
N ASN A 733 -9.79 -11.40 -24.46
CA ASN A 733 -9.96 -11.31 -25.91
C ASN A 733 -10.38 -9.88 -26.31
N ARG A 734 -9.67 -9.25 -27.24
CA ARG A 734 -9.95 -7.86 -27.67
C ARG A 734 -11.23 -7.73 -28.51
N LEU A 735 -11.68 -8.78 -29.19
CA LEU A 735 -12.99 -8.82 -29.85
C LEU A 735 -14.15 -8.60 -28.85
N GLU A 736 -14.01 -9.14 -27.64
CA GLU A 736 -15.02 -8.92 -26.60
C GLU A 736 -14.93 -7.50 -26.00
N SER A 737 -13.74 -6.91 -25.91
CA SER A 737 -13.59 -5.47 -25.60
C SER A 737 -14.26 -4.60 -26.67
N LEU A 738 -14.07 -4.89 -27.95
CA LEU A 738 -14.75 -4.20 -29.04
C LEU A 738 -16.28 -4.28 -28.90
N ARG A 739 -16.81 -5.49 -28.69
CA ARG A 739 -18.26 -5.72 -28.52
C ARG A 739 -18.84 -5.03 -27.29
N ILE A 740 -18.08 -4.93 -26.20
CA ILE A 740 -18.49 -4.12 -25.04
C ILE A 740 -18.53 -2.64 -25.40
N ALA A 741 -17.50 -2.12 -26.08
CA ALA A 741 -17.45 -0.72 -26.51
C ALA A 741 -18.62 -0.36 -27.45
N PHE A 742 -18.89 -1.18 -28.47
CA PHE A 742 -20.04 -0.99 -29.38
C PHE A 742 -21.39 -1.06 -28.65
N ARG A 743 -21.59 -2.00 -27.71
CA ARG A 743 -22.84 -2.05 -26.93
C ARG A 743 -23.11 -0.80 -26.09
N LYS A 744 -22.06 -0.02 -25.75
CA LYS A 744 -22.21 1.28 -25.09
C LYS A 744 -22.41 2.43 -26.08
N ALA A 745 -21.57 2.49 -27.12
CA ALA A 745 -21.61 3.57 -28.10
C ALA A 745 -22.87 3.54 -28.99
N GLY A 746 -23.44 2.34 -29.22
CA GLY A 746 -24.63 2.15 -30.05
C GLY A 746 -24.47 2.74 -31.45
N GLU A 747 -25.54 3.37 -31.94
CA GLU A 747 -25.56 4.04 -33.26
C GLU A 747 -24.62 5.24 -33.35
N GLU A 748 -24.23 5.86 -32.22
CA GLU A 748 -23.30 7.01 -32.22
C GLU A 748 -21.87 6.61 -32.64
N ALA A 749 -21.55 5.31 -32.66
CA ALA A 749 -20.28 4.77 -33.14
C ALA A 749 -20.04 4.98 -34.66
N LYS A 750 -21.09 5.27 -35.45
CA LYS A 750 -20.96 5.48 -36.90
C LYS A 750 -20.16 6.75 -37.21
N GLY A 751 -19.07 6.60 -37.94
CA GLY A 751 -18.08 7.65 -38.19
C GLY A 751 -17.38 8.13 -36.92
N ALA A 752 -17.32 7.31 -35.87
CA ALA A 752 -16.50 7.58 -34.69
C ALA A 752 -15.06 7.09 -34.90
N ALA A 753 -14.14 7.57 -34.07
CA ALA A 753 -12.81 7.02 -33.95
C ALA A 753 -12.79 5.84 -32.96
N LEU A 754 -11.97 4.84 -33.26
CA LEU A 754 -11.66 3.74 -32.37
C LEU A 754 -10.17 3.75 -32.03
N ALA A 755 -9.83 3.55 -30.76
CA ALA A 755 -8.46 3.30 -30.32
C ALA A 755 -8.33 1.96 -29.59
N SER A 756 -7.22 1.27 -29.86
CA SER A 756 -6.82 0.03 -29.20
C SER A 756 -5.53 0.23 -28.39
N ASP A 757 -5.45 -0.35 -27.19
CA ASP A 757 -4.26 -0.26 -26.34
C ASP A 757 -3.05 -1.02 -26.89
N ALA A 758 -3.32 -2.13 -27.59
CA ALA A 758 -2.35 -3.05 -28.19
C ALA A 758 -2.80 -3.47 -29.60
N PHE A 759 -1.85 -3.93 -30.43
CA PHE A 759 -2.10 -4.27 -31.83
C PHE A 759 -3.13 -5.39 -32.01
N PHE A 760 -3.94 -5.35 -33.07
CA PHE A 760 -4.88 -6.42 -33.41
C PHE A 760 -4.14 -7.67 -33.93
N PRO A 761 -4.34 -8.86 -33.32
CA PRO A 761 -3.66 -10.08 -33.75
C PRO A 761 -4.25 -10.65 -35.05
N PHE A 762 -5.53 -10.38 -35.32
CA PHE A 762 -6.27 -10.81 -36.49
C PHE A 762 -7.19 -9.67 -36.94
N ALA A 763 -7.37 -9.52 -38.26
CA ALA A 763 -8.26 -8.50 -38.84
C ALA A 763 -9.56 -9.11 -39.37
N TRP A 764 -9.43 -10.10 -40.27
CA TRP A 764 -10.53 -10.80 -40.93
C TRP A 764 -11.33 -11.70 -39.99
N ASN A 765 -12.66 -11.58 -40.02
CA ASN A 765 -13.61 -12.24 -39.11
C ASN A 765 -13.33 -11.98 -37.61
N ASP A 766 -12.66 -10.87 -37.29
CA ASP A 766 -12.28 -10.46 -35.93
C ASP A 766 -12.48 -8.93 -35.80
N ALA A 767 -11.83 -8.31 -34.82
CA ALA A 767 -12.16 -6.98 -34.33
C ALA A 767 -11.99 -5.85 -35.36
N VAL A 768 -11.03 -5.95 -36.29
CA VAL A 768 -10.86 -4.92 -37.33
C VAL A 768 -12.03 -4.97 -38.31
N GLU A 769 -12.36 -6.15 -38.83
CA GLU A 769 -13.48 -6.31 -39.78
C GLU A 769 -14.84 -6.02 -39.10
N GLU A 770 -15.06 -6.44 -37.86
CA GLU A 770 -16.29 -6.11 -37.11
C GLU A 770 -16.38 -4.59 -36.84
N ALA A 771 -15.26 -3.90 -36.58
CA ALA A 771 -15.23 -2.44 -36.43
C ALA A 771 -15.57 -1.72 -37.74
N CYS A 772 -14.97 -2.15 -38.85
CA CYS A 772 -15.23 -1.61 -40.19
C CYS A 772 -16.70 -1.81 -40.62
N GLN A 773 -17.25 -3.01 -40.42
CA GLN A 773 -18.63 -3.34 -40.79
C GLN A 773 -19.68 -2.54 -40.00
N ASN A 774 -19.36 -2.15 -38.75
CA ASN A 774 -20.23 -1.30 -37.93
C ASN A 774 -19.99 0.21 -38.17
N GLY A 775 -19.15 0.58 -39.13
CA GLY A 775 -19.04 1.95 -39.64
C GLY A 775 -18.12 2.87 -38.84
N ILE A 776 -17.09 2.34 -38.17
CA ILE A 776 -16.00 3.16 -37.62
C ILE A 776 -15.29 3.93 -38.75
N GLY A 777 -15.01 5.22 -38.56
CA GLY A 777 -14.37 6.06 -39.58
C GLY A 777 -12.84 5.96 -39.58
N VAL A 778 -12.25 5.83 -38.39
CA VAL A 778 -10.81 5.69 -38.19
C VAL A 778 -10.49 4.74 -37.02
N ILE A 779 -9.47 3.90 -37.21
CA ILE A 779 -8.90 3.00 -36.21
C ILE A 779 -7.47 3.47 -35.92
N ALA A 780 -7.14 3.64 -34.64
CA ALA A 780 -5.78 3.92 -34.16
C ALA A 780 -5.27 2.76 -33.31
N GLU A 781 -4.09 2.24 -33.68
CA GLU A 781 -3.46 1.14 -32.95
C GLU A 781 -1.92 1.24 -32.93
N PRO A 782 -1.25 0.44 -32.09
CA PRO A 782 0.21 0.47 -31.99
C PRO A 782 0.97 -0.08 -33.18
N SER A 783 0.40 -1.01 -33.96
CA SER A 783 1.14 -1.93 -34.84
C SER A 783 2.13 -2.83 -34.06
N GLY A 784 2.69 -3.83 -34.74
CA GLY A 784 3.60 -4.83 -34.18
C GLY A 784 3.12 -6.27 -34.35
N SER A 785 1.99 -6.49 -35.05
CA SER A 785 1.57 -7.82 -35.48
C SER A 785 2.39 -8.26 -36.69
N ILE A 786 2.69 -9.56 -36.76
CA ILE A 786 3.18 -10.18 -38.01
C ILE A 786 2.12 -10.05 -39.13
N ARG A 787 0.86 -9.79 -38.76
CA ARG A 787 -0.30 -9.61 -39.64
C ARG A 787 -0.80 -8.16 -39.73
N ASP A 788 0.05 -7.16 -39.47
CA ASP A 788 -0.32 -5.75 -39.63
C ASP A 788 -0.85 -5.45 -41.05
N SER A 789 -0.38 -6.18 -42.08
CA SER A 789 -0.91 -6.10 -43.45
C SER A 789 -2.39 -6.49 -43.56
N ASP A 790 -2.84 -7.52 -42.82
CA ASP A 790 -4.24 -7.96 -42.86
C ASP A 790 -5.18 -6.85 -42.35
N ALA A 791 -4.71 -6.05 -41.38
CA ALA A 791 -5.45 -4.91 -40.85
C ALA A 791 -5.51 -3.76 -41.87
N VAL A 792 -4.40 -3.46 -42.55
CA VAL A 792 -4.36 -2.48 -43.66
C VAL A 792 -5.31 -2.89 -44.78
N ASP A 793 -5.23 -4.13 -45.26
CA ASP A 793 -6.07 -4.65 -46.35
C ASP A 793 -7.56 -4.66 -45.95
N CYS A 794 -7.88 -4.97 -44.69
CA CYS A 794 -9.23 -4.90 -44.15
C CYS A 794 -9.76 -3.46 -44.13
N CYS A 795 -9.01 -2.51 -43.55
CA CYS A 795 -9.39 -1.12 -43.52
C CYS A 795 -9.56 -0.55 -44.95
N ASN A 796 -8.67 -0.88 -45.88
CA ASN A 796 -8.75 -0.49 -47.28
C ASN A 796 -10.00 -1.03 -47.97
N LYS A 797 -10.33 -2.32 -47.82
CA LYS A 797 -11.55 -2.95 -48.37
C LYS A 797 -12.83 -2.24 -47.94
N TYR A 798 -12.88 -1.73 -46.70
CA TYR A 798 -14.05 -1.06 -46.13
C TYR A 798 -13.99 0.47 -46.19
N GLY A 799 -12.91 1.06 -46.71
CA GLY A 799 -12.74 2.51 -46.78
C GLY A 799 -12.58 3.18 -45.40
N VAL A 800 -12.01 2.49 -44.42
CA VAL A 800 -11.74 2.98 -43.06
C VAL A 800 -10.29 3.44 -42.98
N SER A 801 -10.02 4.53 -42.26
CA SER A 801 -8.64 4.98 -42.02
C SER A 801 -7.96 4.18 -40.91
N LEU A 802 -6.72 3.76 -41.11
CA LEU A 802 -5.89 3.05 -40.14
C LEU A 802 -4.64 3.87 -39.80
N LEU A 803 -4.43 4.11 -38.51
CA LEU A 803 -3.34 4.89 -37.94
C LEU A 803 -2.46 4.01 -37.05
N PHE A 804 -1.17 3.90 -37.38
CA PHE A 804 -0.16 3.24 -36.55
C PHE A 804 0.61 4.26 -35.71
N THR A 805 0.66 4.05 -34.40
CA THR A 805 1.41 4.90 -33.45
C THR A 805 2.82 4.40 -33.13
N ARG A 806 3.13 3.12 -33.43
CA ARG A 806 4.37 2.42 -33.06
C ARG A 806 4.67 2.42 -31.55
N ARG A 807 3.65 2.66 -30.72
CA ARG A 807 3.71 2.73 -29.25
C ARG A 807 2.43 2.13 -28.68
N GLN A 808 2.55 1.08 -27.87
CA GLN A 808 1.40 0.52 -27.15
C GLN A 808 0.95 1.51 -26.08
N ALA A 809 -0.36 1.74 -25.96
CA ALA A 809 -0.95 2.53 -24.87
C ALA A 809 -1.12 1.66 -23.59
N LEU A 810 -0.19 0.72 -23.40
CA LEU A 810 -0.10 -0.13 -22.23
C LEU A 810 0.64 0.63 -21.14
N GLN A 811 0.15 0.55 -19.91
CA GLN A 811 0.73 1.19 -18.72
C GLN A 811 2.15 0.69 -18.33
N ALA A 812 2.84 -0.02 -19.24
CA ALA A 812 4.16 -0.61 -19.06
C ALA A 812 4.93 -0.65 -20.41
N LEU A 813 5.41 0.51 -20.88
CA LEU A 813 6.44 0.61 -21.93
C LEU A 813 7.51 1.66 -21.59
N SER A 814 8.21 1.41 -20.50
CA SER A 814 9.49 2.03 -20.13
C SER A 814 10.41 0.96 -19.53
N LYS A 815 11.66 1.30 -19.17
CA LYS A 815 12.60 0.34 -18.57
C LYS A 815 11.95 -0.36 -17.37
N LEU A 816 12.15 -1.67 -17.24
CA LEU A 816 11.59 -2.49 -16.15
C LEU A 816 12.72 -3.12 -15.34
N ALA A 817 12.64 -3.00 -14.02
CA ALA A 817 13.49 -3.74 -13.08
C ALA A 817 12.62 -4.52 -12.08
N SER A 818 13.15 -5.67 -11.62
CA SER A 818 12.54 -6.48 -10.56
C SER A 818 13.46 -6.49 -9.34
N TYR A 819 12.88 -6.20 -8.18
CA TYR A 819 13.57 -6.11 -6.90
C TYR A 819 12.94 -7.07 -5.90
N LEU A 820 13.74 -8.01 -5.41
CA LEU A 820 13.40 -8.84 -4.26
C LEU A 820 13.95 -8.16 -2.98
N PRO A 821 13.30 -8.30 -1.81
CA PRO A 821 13.95 -8.03 -0.54
C PRO A 821 15.23 -8.85 -0.43
N HIS A 822 16.25 -8.35 0.27
CA HIS A 822 17.44 -9.14 0.56
C HIS A 822 17.06 -10.37 1.39
N ALA A 823 16.94 -11.51 0.72
CA ALA A 823 17.08 -12.81 1.36
C ALA A 823 18.56 -12.99 1.76
N PRO A 824 18.86 -13.65 2.90
CA PRO A 824 20.22 -14.14 3.13
C PRO A 824 20.61 -15.07 1.98
N SER A 825 21.86 -14.95 1.52
CA SER A 825 22.34 -15.64 0.33
C SER A 825 22.36 -17.16 0.52
N LEU A 826 21.37 -17.85 -0.04
CA LEU A 826 21.49 -19.28 -0.35
C LEU A 826 22.48 -19.41 -1.53
N SER A 827 23.48 -20.29 -1.36
CA SER A 827 24.59 -20.43 -2.30
C SER A 827 24.14 -20.94 -3.67
N SER A 828 24.70 -20.35 -4.73
CA SER A 828 24.33 -20.55 -6.14
C SER A 828 24.80 -21.89 -6.73
N THR A 829 24.42 -23.00 -6.11
CA THR A 829 24.87 -24.36 -6.46
C THR A 829 23.74 -25.39 -6.60
N GLU A 830 22.49 -24.99 -6.39
CA GLU A 830 21.32 -25.87 -6.60
C GLU A 830 20.25 -25.15 -7.43
N TYR A 831 20.31 -25.35 -8.75
CA TYR A 831 19.22 -25.23 -9.72
C TYR A 831 19.51 -26.12 -10.94
#